data_AF-A1U8W8-F1
#
_entry.id   AF-A1U8W8-F1
#
_cell.length_a   1.000
_cell.length_b   1.000
_cell.length_c   1.000
_cell.angle_alpha   90.00
_cell.angle_beta   90.00
_cell.angle_gamma   90.00
#
_symmetry.space_group_name_H-M   'P 1'
#
loop_
_entity.id
_entity.type
_entity.pdbx_description
1 polymer ?
#
loop_
_entity_poly.entity_id
_entity_poly.type
_entity_poly.pdbx_seq_one_letter_code
_entity_poly.pdbx_strand_id
1 'polypeptide(L)'
;MTGRYGQLTYTSFDTAAYMGGWQVKETSADLSPDEVHALTSGVRTVFRPAQPLPAYPTPEQLDRGPRRLAYGRLDRRRAGYWHTVPSGSDSTGRPGNVFAHALLDRAAGDRADRPIQWWRSDGWLCPYGPLAVGAAALPGTPPAPGTAVTKDSVVRFALDPDAWRLATLFGLLDAVAAALDGGPPVVLGVESADSAAQWIGLVSFLMSAGTAARLHFSTFDRADQLTLARQSGQHLTAVPVDDLEHVPDDVVAISEHATLSLGELDHEPHRTADGRAITVTPWSAMAQVVLLDAEGARSVLDDIDHYAAQVADAGLHPAWPLAMSVAHRDEFADALTEAYAVIAAHSPRAASDSVTARTVAEVMRNALGTSTADAWKAVQDTVDGPAADLADVTYLCRAVADEDWLSRPGRIPARERDSERRPPPRELRESLGPALAAAQAGGAHRVARLADLLLRSGIDDDRVSAALRTEVAPKLMDSEAAPALLEALRESLGAPTRLALAATLLQDGDATAVNGDVFDWLAEGVRAPAPHDLREARPGDPVWTAAALRGARTVQRGAVDQADRWASLWWLRVSGSERFEEVAGSSVWHPDELLAAVGDSALPGAAAVRTLAGAPPSAALERLAQTVLRANNDDVAVACAAVRIFDPRGWIEQGYAASHQSAYAPLWERALESTGTDAVHRDFAVRLVTFAAIALAAGQPYPPSSALLTAEPRVAADAFGQLAALLDGYVLNAMSVLAVAALRFAHNGDDPAAVTDGIEELIWQGARHVMATRRPESIDIGVVAATMARLTGEPNDGAVRRHRKTVLKLLARRPEAPTAPIARTRWSR
;
A
#
# COMPACT_ATOMS: atom_id res chain seq x y z
N MET A 1 40.67 22.18 -14.07
CA MET A 1 39.99 21.88 -12.79
C MET A 1 38.80 22.81 -12.70
N THR A 2 37.59 22.29 -12.54
CA THR A 2 36.36 23.09 -12.36
C THR A 2 36.39 23.78 -11.00
N GLY A 3 36.08 25.08 -10.93
CA GLY A 3 36.05 25.82 -9.68
C GLY A 3 34.85 25.42 -8.82
N ARG A 4 34.84 25.81 -7.54
CA ARG A 4 33.65 25.65 -6.68
C ARG A 4 32.44 26.41 -7.25
N TYR A 5 32.70 27.60 -7.77
CA TYR A 5 31.68 28.52 -8.26
C TYR A 5 31.69 28.60 -9.79
N GLY A 6 30.50 28.66 -10.37
CA GLY A 6 30.30 29.02 -11.78
C GLY A 6 29.35 30.21 -11.89
N GLN A 7 29.57 31.08 -12.87
CA GLN A 7 28.81 32.33 -13.02
C GLN A 7 28.14 32.42 -14.38
N LEU A 8 26.93 32.97 -14.43
CA LEU A 8 26.16 33.16 -15.65
C LEU A 8 25.45 34.52 -15.60
N THR A 9 25.50 35.28 -16.69
CA THR A 9 24.66 36.47 -16.88
C THR A 9 23.60 36.23 -17.94
N TYR A 10 22.39 36.71 -17.69
CA TYR A 10 21.24 36.55 -18.57
C TYR A 10 20.45 37.86 -18.66
N THR A 11 20.24 38.35 -19.88
CA THR A 11 19.55 39.63 -20.13
C THR A 11 19.12 39.73 -21.60
N SER A 12 18.34 40.77 -21.93
CA SER A 12 18.10 41.16 -23.33
C SER A 12 19.19 42.14 -23.77
N PHE A 13 19.96 41.78 -24.80
CA PHE A 13 21.02 42.62 -25.37
C PHE A 13 21.31 42.26 -26.84
N ASP A 14 22.06 43.11 -27.54
CA ASP A 14 22.48 42.87 -28.92
C ASP A 14 23.77 42.04 -28.99
N THR A 15 23.81 41.09 -29.92
CA THR A 15 25.03 40.39 -30.31
C THR A 15 25.39 40.74 -31.76
N ALA A 16 26.60 40.39 -32.19
CA ALA A 16 26.99 40.57 -33.60
C ALA A 16 26.11 39.76 -34.59
N ALA A 17 25.36 38.76 -34.11
CA ALA A 17 24.53 37.87 -34.93
C ALA A 17 23.01 38.12 -34.80
N TYR A 18 22.55 38.69 -33.68
CA TYR A 18 21.12 38.88 -33.39
C TYR A 18 20.86 40.21 -32.69
N MET A 19 19.78 40.90 -33.08
CA MET A 19 19.30 42.13 -32.45
C MET A 19 18.26 41.78 -31.36
N GLY A 20 18.57 42.12 -30.11
CA GLY A 20 17.72 41.89 -28.93
C GLY A 20 17.41 40.43 -28.60
N GLY A 21 16.59 40.23 -27.56
CA GLY A 21 16.10 38.93 -27.12
C GLY A 21 16.79 38.40 -25.86
N TRP A 22 16.02 37.68 -25.04
CA TRP A 22 16.48 37.06 -23.80
C TRP A 22 17.46 35.91 -24.08
N GLN A 23 18.70 36.06 -23.63
CA GLN A 23 19.72 35.05 -23.85
C GLN A 23 20.82 35.10 -22.77
N VAL A 24 21.60 34.04 -22.70
CA VAL A 24 22.83 34.00 -21.91
C VAL A 24 23.83 34.97 -22.53
N LYS A 25 24.31 35.94 -21.77
CA LYS A 25 25.29 36.93 -22.22
C LYS A 25 26.72 36.42 -22.06
N GLU A 26 27.03 35.88 -20.89
CA GLU A 26 28.35 35.38 -20.57
C GLU A 26 28.25 34.26 -19.53
N THR A 27 29.17 33.29 -19.63
CA THR A 27 29.33 32.19 -18.67
C THR A 27 30.79 32.10 -18.25
N SER A 28 31.06 31.74 -17.00
CA SER A 28 32.41 31.31 -16.62
C SER A 28 32.80 30.07 -17.44
N ALA A 29 34.08 29.96 -17.80
CA ALA A 29 34.57 28.94 -18.74
C ALA A 29 34.41 27.49 -18.25
N ASP A 30 34.08 27.29 -16.97
CA ASP A 30 34.01 26.00 -16.31
C ASP A 30 32.58 25.50 -16.07
N LEU A 31 31.54 26.20 -16.56
CA LEU A 31 30.15 25.74 -16.49
C LEU A 31 29.85 24.70 -17.56
N SER A 32 29.23 23.59 -17.17
CA SER A 32 28.74 22.58 -18.12
C SER A 32 27.42 23.02 -18.79
N PRO A 33 27.05 22.44 -19.95
CA PRO A 33 25.76 22.73 -20.59
C PRO A 33 24.55 22.49 -19.68
N ASP A 34 24.59 21.44 -18.86
CA ASP A 34 23.52 21.11 -17.90
C ASP A 34 23.43 22.17 -16.79
N GLU A 35 24.57 22.65 -16.31
CA GLU A 35 24.63 23.71 -15.30
C GLU A 35 24.13 25.05 -15.86
N VAL A 36 24.49 25.37 -17.10
CA VAL A 36 23.94 26.55 -17.81
C VAL A 36 22.42 26.44 -17.93
N HIS A 37 21.91 25.27 -18.31
CA HIS A 37 20.47 25.04 -18.41
C HIS A 37 19.76 25.22 -17.06
N ALA A 38 20.29 24.61 -15.99
CA ALA A 38 19.73 24.70 -14.65
C ALA A 38 19.76 26.13 -14.06
N LEU A 39 20.83 26.88 -14.30
CA LEU A 39 20.88 28.30 -13.91
C LEU A 39 19.89 29.13 -14.73
N THR A 40 19.77 28.88 -16.03
CA THR A 40 18.86 29.62 -16.91
C THR A 40 17.39 29.38 -16.54
N SER A 41 17.00 28.15 -16.15
CA SER A 41 15.63 27.84 -15.77
C SER A 41 15.14 28.58 -14.52
N GLY A 42 16.06 29.02 -13.65
CA GLY A 42 15.74 29.82 -12.47
C GLY A 42 15.66 31.33 -12.72
N VAL A 43 16.03 31.81 -13.91
CA VAL A 43 16.02 33.25 -14.23
C VAL A 43 14.60 33.79 -14.36
N ARG A 44 14.33 34.91 -13.69
CA ARG A 44 13.11 35.71 -13.88
C ARG A 44 13.40 36.85 -14.85
N THR A 45 12.72 36.83 -16.00
CA THR A 45 12.84 37.88 -17.04
C THR A 45 11.86 39.04 -16.85
N VAL A 46 11.02 38.99 -15.81
CA VAL A 46 10.08 40.04 -15.43
C VAL A 46 10.35 40.43 -13.98
N PHE A 47 10.72 41.70 -13.76
CA PHE A 47 10.91 42.27 -12.43
C PHE A 47 10.19 43.61 -12.33
N ARG A 48 9.10 43.64 -11.56
CA ARG A 48 8.24 44.82 -11.37
C ARG A 48 8.35 45.31 -9.92
N PRO A 49 9.38 46.09 -9.58
CA PRO A 49 9.58 46.56 -8.22
C PRO A 49 8.38 47.41 -7.75
N ALA A 50 8.09 47.37 -6.44
CA ALA A 50 7.05 48.21 -5.85
C ALA A 50 7.32 49.71 -6.08
N GLN A 51 8.60 50.10 -5.99
CA GLN A 51 9.07 51.44 -6.33
C GLN A 51 10.03 51.37 -7.52
N PRO A 52 9.60 51.73 -8.75
CA PRO A 52 10.45 51.70 -9.92
C PRO A 52 11.51 52.82 -9.91
N LEU A 53 12.67 52.54 -10.50
CA LEU A 53 13.69 53.56 -10.74
C LEU A 53 13.14 54.64 -11.70
N PRO A 54 13.48 55.92 -11.50
CA PRO A 54 13.16 56.97 -12.46
C PRO A 54 13.89 56.72 -13.78
N ALA A 55 13.43 57.36 -14.87
CA ALA A 55 13.99 57.16 -16.21
C ALA A 55 15.50 57.50 -16.32
N TYR A 56 15.98 58.44 -15.49
CA TYR A 56 17.38 58.84 -15.41
C TYR A 56 17.81 58.80 -13.93
N PRO A 57 18.17 57.62 -13.41
CA PRO A 57 18.51 57.48 -11.99
C PRO A 57 19.90 58.04 -11.69
N THR A 58 20.06 58.65 -10.51
CA THR A 58 21.37 59.05 -9.99
C THR A 58 22.17 57.83 -9.51
N PRO A 59 23.50 57.94 -9.33
CA PRO A 59 24.30 56.85 -8.76
C PRO A 59 23.79 56.35 -7.41
N GLU A 60 23.33 57.25 -6.54
CA GLU A 60 22.77 56.90 -5.23
C GLU A 60 21.43 56.17 -5.35
N GLN A 61 20.63 56.52 -6.36
CA GLN A 61 19.37 55.83 -6.66
C GLN A 61 19.63 54.43 -7.24
N LEU A 62 20.68 54.26 -8.05
CA LEU A 62 21.09 52.95 -8.56
C LEU A 62 21.62 52.05 -7.45
N ASP A 63 22.43 52.59 -6.54
CA ASP A 63 22.97 51.83 -5.40
C ASP A 63 21.86 51.30 -4.48
N ARG A 64 20.89 52.17 -4.15
CA ARG A 64 19.69 51.84 -3.38
C ARG A 64 18.58 51.18 -4.21
N GLY A 65 18.83 50.95 -5.49
CA GLY A 65 17.83 50.45 -6.43
C GLY A 65 17.27 49.09 -6.02
N PRO A 66 16.07 48.74 -6.51
CA PRO A 66 15.41 47.49 -6.15
C PRO A 66 16.20 46.29 -6.67
N ARG A 67 16.29 45.25 -5.84
CA ARG A 67 17.02 44.03 -6.12
C ARG A 67 16.17 42.83 -5.72
N ARG A 68 16.38 41.72 -6.41
CA ARG A 68 15.83 40.41 -6.05
C ARG A 68 16.99 39.44 -5.90
N LEU A 69 17.05 38.74 -4.78
CA LEU A 69 17.93 37.60 -4.58
C LEU A 69 17.06 36.38 -4.29
N ALA A 70 17.19 35.35 -5.14
CA ALA A 70 16.63 34.05 -4.86
C ALA A 70 17.73 33.01 -4.71
N TYR A 71 17.46 32.01 -3.88
CA TYR A 71 18.36 30.89 -3.59
C TYR A 71 17.57 29.59 -3.55
N GLY A 72 18.17 28.52 -4.07
CA GLY A 72 17.59 27.18 -4.00
C GLY A 72 18.61 26.08 -4.30
N ARG A 73 18.40 24.90 -3.71
CA ARG A 73 19.19 23.71 -4.00
C ARG A 73 18.78 23.15 -5.36
N LEU A 74 19.78 22.88 -6.19
CA LEU A 74 19.61 22.13 -7.43
C LEU A 74 19.66 20.62 -7.15
N ASP A 75 20.48 20.21 -6.17
CA ASP A 75 20.54 18.85 -5.66
C ASP A 75 21.22 18.77 -4.26
N ARG A 76 21.67 17.56 -3.87
CA ARG A 76 22.35 17.27 -2.60
C ARG A 76 23.71 17.96 -2.40
N ARG A 77 24.33 18.52 -3.45
CA ARG A 77 25.63 19.22 -3.35
C ARG A 77 25.60 20.61 -3.98
N ARG A 78 24.76 20.84 -4.98
CA ARG A 78 24.73 22.07 -5.78
C ARG A 78 23.57 22.98 -5.40
N ALA A 79 23.82 24.29 -5.44
CA ALA A 79 22.80 25.32 -5.26
C ALA A 79 22.98 26.46 -6.27
N GLY A 80 21.87 27.13 -6.59
CA GLY A 80 21.85 28.32 -7.42
C GLY A 80 21.49 29.56 -6.61
N TYR A 81 22.11 30.68 -6.97
CA TYR A 81 21.69 32.03 -6.59
C TYR A 81 21.29 32.78 -7.85
N TRP A 82 20.22 33.56 -7.75
CA TRP A 82 19.73 34.41 -8.85
C TRP A 82 19.56 35.82 -8.33
N HIS A 83 20.51 36.70 -8.68
CA HIS A 83 20.44 38.13 -8.40
C HIS A 83 19.89 38.86 -9.63
N THR A 84 18.70 39.45 -9.51
CA THR A 84 18.02 40.17 -10.60
C THR A 84 17.85 41.63 -10.24
N VAL A 85 18.16 42.52 -11.20
CA VAL A 85 17.95 43.97 -11.09
C VAL A 85 17.26 44.55 -12.33
N PRO A 86 16.59 45.71 -12.22
CA PRO A 86 16.13 46.45 -13.39
C PRO A 86 17.34 47.04 -14.13
N SER A 87 17.29 47.00 -15.46
CA SER A 87 18.38 47.49 -16.31
C SER A 87 17.94 48.52 -17.34
N GLY A 88 16.78 49.14 -17.14
CA GLY A 88 16.25 50.20 -17.99
C GLY A 88 15.66 49.67 -19.30
N SER A 89 15.80 50.43 -20.39
CA SER A 89 15.40 49.98 -21.72
C SER A 89 16.42 49.02 -22.32
N ASP A 90 15.95 48.05 -23.11
CA ASP A 90 16.82 47.21 -23.93
C ASP A 90 17.44 48.01 -25.10
N SER A 91 18.32 47.35 -25.87
CA SER A 91 18.97 47.93 -27.04
C SER A 91 18.01 48.40 -28.14
N THR A 92 16.78 47.88 -28.16
CA THR A 92 15.70 48.27 -29.09
C THR A 92 14.85 49.43 -28.56
N GLY A 93 15.15 49.92 -27.35
CA GLY A 93 14.41 51.00 -26.68
C GLY A 93 13.18 50.52 -25.91
N ARG A 94 12.91 49.21 -25.82
CA ARG A 94 11.76 48.69 -25.07
C ARG A 94 12.04 48.76 -23.56
N PRO A 95 11.16 49.37 -22.77
CA PRO A 95 11.34 49.46 -21.32
C PRO A 95 11.18 48.09 -20.65
N GLY A 96 11.67 47.97 -19.42
CA GLY A 96 11.46 46.78 -18.59
C GLY A 96 12.50 45.67 -18.78
N ASN A 97 13.70 46.01 -19.27
CA ASN A 97 14.82 45.06 -19.30
C ASN A 97 15.28 44.75 -17.87
N VAL A 98 15.72 43.51 -17.66
CA VAL A 98 16.30 43.04 -16.40
C VAL A 98 17.65 42.40 -16.66
N PHE A 99 18.53 42.47 -15.68
CA PHE A 99 19.82 41.78 -15.71
C PHE A 99 19.87 40.79 -14.56
N ALA A 100 20.04 39.51 -14.91
CA ALA A 100 20.22 38.44 -13.95
C ALA A 100 21.70 38.03 -13.92
N HIS A 101 22.31 38.12 -12.74
CA HIS A 101 23.59 37.49 -12.43
C HIS A 101 23.30 36.25 -11.57
N ALA A 102 23.52 35.08 -12.15
CA ALA A 102 23.34 33.78 -11.49
C ALA A 102 24.68 33.19 -11.07
N LEU A 103 24.71 32.58 -9.89
CA LEU A 103 25.88 31.91 -9.32
C LEU A 103 25.52 30.46 -8.98
N LEU A 104 26.30 29.52 -9.49
CA LEU A 104 26.28 28.12 -9.08
C LEU A 104 27.30 27.92 -7.96
N ASP A 105 26.89 27.31 -6.84
CA ASP A 105 27.79 26.77 -5.82
C ASP A 105 27.77 25.24 -5.88
N ARG A 106 28.90 24.62 -6.21
CA ARG A 106 29.02 23.16 -6.33
C ARG A 106 29.23 22.42 -5.00
N ALA A 107 29.47 23.16 -3.92
CA ALA A 107 29.71 22.64 -2.57
C ALA A 107 28.83 23.36 -1.54
N ALA A 108 27.54 23.52 -1.87
CA ALA A 108 26.59 24.30 -1.08
C ALA A 108 26.36 23.77 0.35
N GLY A 109 26.64 22.49 0.59
CA GLY A 109 26.53 21.87 1.92
C GLY A 109 27.74 22.08 2.83
N ASP A 110 28.87 22.56 2.31
CA ASP A 110 30.14 22.62 3.04
C ASP A 110 30.50 24.05 3.50
N ARG A 111 29.53 24.98 3.52
CA ARG A 111 29.77 26.39 3.88
C ARG A 111 29.34 26.72 5.31
N ALA A 112 30.06 27.63 5.93
CA ALA A 112 29.68 28.23 7.21
C ALA A 112 28.74 29.44 7.04
N ASP A 113 28.72 30.08 5.87
CA ASP A 113 27.86 31.23 5.60
C ASP A 113 26.43 30.81 5.21
N ARG A 114 25.44 31.56 5.66
CA ARG A 114 24.04 31.40 5.24
C ARG A 114 23.83 32.01 3.86
N PRO A 115 23.03 31.39 2.97
CA PRO A 115 22.88 31.88 1.60
C PRO A 115 22.38 33.34 1.50
N ILE A 116 21.53 33.77 2.43
CA ILE A 116 21.02 35.14 2.48
C ILE A 116 22.11 36.20 2.71
N GLN A 117 23.28 35.81 3.22
CA GLN A 117 24.41 36.73 3.38
C GLN A 117 24.97 37.23 2.04
N TRP A 118 24.61 36.63 0.90
CA TRP A 118 24.92 37.19 -0.43
C TRP A 118 24.05 38.40 -0.79
N TRP A 119 23.05 38.76 0.03
CA TRP A 119 22.28 39.98 -0.17
C TRP A 119 23.18 41.21 -0.14
N ARG A 120 23.03 42.06 -1.17
CA ARG A 120 23.88 43.25 -1.39
C ARG A 120 25.40 42.96 -1.37
N SER A 121 25.83 41.79 -1.86
CA SER A 121 27.25 41.57 -2.16
C SER A 121 27.75 42.54 -3.23
N ASP A 122 28.92 43.13 -3.02
CA ASP A 122 29.59 44.02 -3.98
C ASP A 122 29.99 43.30 -5.28
N GLY A 123 30.06 41.98 -5.28
CA GLY A 123 30.36 41.18 -6.47
C GLY A 123 29.19 41.04 -7.45
N TRP A 124 27.97 41.42 -7.06
CA TRP A 124 26.83 41.35 -7.96
C TRP A 124 26.87 42.44 -9.02
N LEU A 125 26.49 42.07 -10.25
CA LEU A 125 26.45 43.01 -11.37
C LEU A 125 25.11 43.73 -11.39
N CYS A 126 25.15 45.05 -11.45
CA CYS A 126 23.96 45.92 -11.51
C CYS A 126 24.00 46.94 -12.68
N PRO A 127 24.19 46.51 -13.93
CA PRO A 127 24.23 47.46 -15.05
C PRO A 127 22.85 48.08 -15.31
N TYR A 128 22.84 49.37 -15.63
CA TYR A 128 21.63 50.11 -15.98
C TYR A 128 21.80 50.88 -17.29
N GLY A 129 20.88 50.63 -18.23
CA GLY A 129 20.90 51.20 -19.58
C GLY A 129 21.66 50.33 -20.59
N PRO A 130 21.35 50.46 -21.89
CA PRO A 130 21.81 49.54 -22.93
C PRO A 130 23.33 49.50 -23.09
N LEU A 131 24.01 50.64 -22.91
CA LEU A 131 25.48 50.72 -22.98
C LEU A 131 26.15 49.98 -21.83
N ALA A 132 25.69 50.18 -20.60
CA ALA A 132 26.23 49.51 -19.42
C ALA A 132 25.95 48.00 -19.46
N VAL A 133 24.76 47.59 -19.92
CA VAL A 133 24.40 46.18 -20.13
C VAL A 133 25.29 45.53 -21.18
N GLY A 134 25.54 46.21 -22.30
CA GLY A 134 26.45 45.71 -23.35
C GLY A 134 27.89 45.53 -22.84
N ALA A 135 28.39 46.50 -22.06
CA ALA A 135 29.74 46.51 -21.53
C ALA A 135 29.95 45.64 -20.27
N ALA A 136 28.88 45.21 -19.59
CA ALA A 136 28.99 44.36 -18.42
C ALA A 136 29.70 43.04 -18.77
N ALA A 137 30.66 42.65 -17.93
CA ALA A 137 31.41 41.40 -18.06
C ALA A 137 31.45 40.68 -16.71
N LEU A 138 31.48 39.35 -16.73
CA LEU A 138 31.58 38.54 -15.53
C LEU A 138 32.93 38.78 -14.82
N PRO A 139 32.91 39.05 -13.50
CA PRO A 139 34.15 39.19 -12.75
C PRO A 139 34.86 37.84 -12.63
N GLY A 140 36.20 37.84 -12.65
CA GLY A 140 37.00 36.63 -12.47
C GLY A 140 36.88 36.00 -11.07
N THR A 141 36.53 36.81 -10.07
CA THR A 141 36.23 36.37 -8.71
C THR A 141 34.71 36.36 -8.50
N PRO A 142 34.11 35.26 -8.01
CA PRO A 142 32.68 35.19 -7.77
C PRO A 142 32.24 36.11 -6.61
N PRO A 143 30.95 36.48 -6.54
CA PRO A 143 30.39 37.21 -5.40
C PRO A 143 30.64 36.47 -4.08
N ALA A 144 31.05 37.22 -3.06
CA ALA A 144 31.24 36.74 -1.69
C ALA A 144 30.10 37.24 -0.77
N PRO A 145 29.94 36.71 0.46
CA PRO A 145 29.02 37.28 1.44
C PRO A 145 29.20 38.80 1.60
N GLY A 146 28.09 39.55 1.63
CA GLY A 146 28.06 40.99 1.87
C GLY A 146 27.95 41.35 3.37
N THR A 147 27.81 42.64 3.64
CA THR A 147 27.75 43.19 5.02
C THR A 147 26.33 43.57 5.46
N ALA A 148 25.33 43.43 4.57
CA ALA A 148 23.96 43.87 4.84
C ALA A 148 23.20 42.95 5.80
N VAL A 149 23.42 41.64 5.71
CA VAL A 149 22.77 40.62 6.56
C VAL A 149 23.84 39.92 7.39
N THR A 150 23.92 40.30 8.67
CA THR A 150 24.88 39.81 9.65
C THR A 150 24.14 39.46 10.94
N LYS A 151 24.79 38.71 11.85
CA LYS A 151 24.23 38.43 13.17
C LYS A 151 23.81 39.72 13.90
N ASP A 152 24.66 40.74 13.85
CA ASP A 152 24.37 42.04 14.48
C ASP A 152 23.24 42.80 13.78
N SER A 153 23.13 42.70 12.44
CA SER A 153 22.04 43.38 11.73
C SER A 153 20.68 42.76 12.01
N VAL A 154 20.60 41.44 12.06
CA VAL A 154 19.33 40.73 12.27
C VAL A 154 18.85 40.90 13.71
N VAL A 155 19.74 40.84 14.70
CA VAL A 155 19.38 41.09 16.11
C VAL A 155 18.87 42.52 16.29
N ARG A 156 19.57 43.51 15.74
CA ARG A 156 19.12 44.91 15.77
C ARG A 156 17.77 45.10 15.08
N PHE A 157 17.54 44.38 13.98
CA PHE A 157 16.28 44.41 13.26
C PHE A 157 15.14 43.80 14.09
N ALA A 158 15.34 42.63 14.71
CA ALA A 158 14.32 41.98 15.55
C ALA A 158 13.95 42.80 16.79
N LEU A 159 14.94 43.43 17.44
CA LEU A 159 14.81 44.11 18.72
C LEU A 159 14.77 45.64 18.58
N ASP A 160 14.34 46.12 17.42
CA ASP A 160 14.14 47.54 17.16
C ASP A 160 13.03 48.09 18.08
N PRO A 161 13.32 49.07 18.96
CA PRO A 161 12.33 49.57 19.90
C PRO A 161 11.16 50.29 19.21
N ASP A 162 11.34 50.73 17.96
CA ASP A 162 10.32 51.45 17.20
C ASP A 162 9.36 50.50 16.45
N ALA A 163 9.59 49.19 16.48
CA ALA A 163 8.78 48.19 15.76
C ALA A 163 8.55 46.89 16.53
N TRP A 164 7.30 46.42 16.57
CA TRP A 164 6.96 45.15 17.20
C TRP A 164 7.09 43.97 16.21
N ARG A 165 8.29 43.36 16.15
CA ARG A 165 8.62 42.31 15.15
C ARG A 165 8.61 40.88 15.67
N LEU A 166 8.71 40.68 16.99
CA LEU A 166 8.89 39.35 17.57
C LEU A 166 7.71 38.39 17.29
N ALA A 167 6.47 38.88 17.38
CA ALA A 167 5.31 38.03 17.11
C ALA A 167 5.32 37.46 15.67
N THR A 168 5.66 38.29 14.69
CA THR A 168 5.82 37.89 13.29
C THR A 168 6.97 36.91 13.12
N LEU A 169 8.09 37.11 13.82
CA LEU A 169 9.22 36.18 13.80
C LEU A 169 8.81 34.78 14.27
N PHE A 170 8.12 34.67 15.40
CA PHE A 170 7.76 33.37 15.97
C PHE A 170 6.85 32.56 15.05
N GLY A 171 5.81 33.19 14.49
CA GLY A 171 4.98 32.55 13.48
C GLY A 171 5.75 32.20 12.20
N LEU A 172 6.73 33.02 11.80
CA LEU A 172 7.59 32.76 10.65
C LEU A 172 8.51 31.54 10.88
N LEU A 173 9.11 31.40 12.06
CA LEU A 173 9.95 30.25 12.42
C LEU A 173 9.16 28.94 12.27
N ASP A 174 7.98 28.88 12.85
CA ASP A 174 7.16 27.68 12.85
C ASP A 174 6.58 27.35 11.47
N ALA A 175 6.15 28.37 10.73
CA ALA A 175 5.68 28.19 9.35
C ALA A 175 6.82 27.71 8.43
N VAL A 176 8.05 28.22 8.62
CA VAL A 176 9.22 27.77 7.87
C VAL A 176 9.65 26.36 8.27
N ALA A 177 9.57 25.99 9.55
CA ALA A 177 9.82 24.61 9.98
C ALA A 177 8.87 23.64 9.29
N ALA A 178 7.56 23.95 9.28
CA ALA A 178 6.57 23.16 8.56
C ALA A 178 6.88 23.08 7.05
N ALA A 179 7.27 24.18 6.41
CA ALA A 179 7.63 24.20 4.99
C ALA A 179 8.87 23.34 4.69
N LEU A 180 9.87 23.33 5.57
CA LEU A 180 11.07 22.48 5.44
C LEU A 180 10.76 20.98 5.56
N ASP A 181 9.70 20.63 6.28
CA ASP A 181 9.19 19.26 6.43
C ASP A 181 8.15 18.88 5.36
N GLY A 182 7.96 19.73 4.34
CA GLY A 182 7.09 19.46 3.19
C GLY A 182 5.66 20.00 3.33
N GLY A 183 5.40 20.82 4.35
CA GLY A 183 4.16 21.58 4.51
C GLY A 183 4.02 22.75 3.50
N PRO A 184 2.99 23.59 3.66
CA PRO A 184 2.74 24.71 2.75
C PRO A 184 3.89 25.73 2.75
N PRO A 185 4.26 26.30 1.60
CA PRO A 185 5.27 27.35 1.54
C PRO A 185 4.77 28.64 2.18
N VAL A 186 5.71 29.46 2.66
CA VAL A 186 5.43 30.72 3.34
C VAL A 186 5.58 31.90 2.38
N VAL A 187 4.60 32.80 2.39
CA VAL A 187 4.67 34.08 1.69
C VAL A 187 4.68 35.21 2.71
N LEU A 188 5.74 36.01 2.70
CA LEU A 188 5.94 37.14 3.61
C LEU A 188 5.71 38.46 2.87
N GLY A 189 4.68 39.21 3.27
CA GLY A 189 4.44 40.56 2.80
C GLY A 189 5.38 41.54 3.49
N VAL A 190 6.16 42.25 2.69
CA VAL A 190 7.20 43.20 3.13
C VAL A 190 7.09 44.56 2.43
N GLU A 191 7.49 45.62 3.13
CA GLU A 191 7.66 46.98 2.62
C GLU A 191 8.79 47.07 1.61
N SER A 192 9.85 46.28 1.82
CA SER A 192 11.04 46.31 0.97
C SER A 192 11.78 44.98 0.93
N ALA A 193 12.53 44.77 -0.15
CA ALA A 193 13.41 43.61 -0.29
C ALA A 193 14.55 43.60 0.74
N ASP A 194 14.94 44.77 1.28
CA ASP A 194 15.90 44.87 2.38
C ASP A 194 15.30 44.35 3.69
N SER A 195 14.02 44.66 3.98
CA SER A 195 13.30 44.06 5.12
C SER A 195 13.18 42.54 4.97
N ALA A 196 12.79 42.07 3.77
CA ALA A 196 12.77 40.63 3.48
C ALA A 196 14.11 39.95 3.74
N ALA A 197 15.22 40.58 3.36
CA ALA A 197 16.54 40.02 3.60
C ALA A 197 16.88 39.92 5.10
N GLN A 198 16.44 40.87 5.93
CA GLN A 198 16.61 40.75 7.39
C GLN A 198 15.72 39.67 8.00
N TRP A 199 14.46 39.52 7.55
CA TRP A 199 13.58 38.43 7.99
C TRP A 199 14.13 37.05 7.64
N ILE A 200 14.53 36.84 6.39
CA ILE A 200 15.18 35.60 5.94
C ILE A 200 16.49 35.39 6.71
N GLY A 201 17.23 36.47 6.98
CA GLY A 201 18.40 36.50 7.85
C GLY A 201 18.11 35.96 9.25
N LEU A 202 17.11 36.51 9.93
CA LEU A 202 16.70 36.09 11.28
C LEU A 202 16.41 34.59 11.34
N VAL A 203 15.54 34.11 10.45
CA VAL A 203 15.19 32.69 10.36
C VAL A 203 16.43 31.84 10.10
N SER A 204 17.31 32.28 9.18
CA SER A 204 18.53 31.55 8.83
C SER A 204 19.57 31.51 9.96
N PHE A 205 19.67 32.56 10.78
CA PHE A 205 20.62 32.62 11.90
C PHE A 205 20.12 31.86 13.14
N LEU A 206 18.81 31.71 13.30
CA LEU A 206 18.21 30.88 14.36
C LEU A 206 18.24 29.36 14.08
N MET A 207 18.82 28.97 12.94
CA MET A 207 19.20 27.59 12.60
C MET A 207 20.69 27.53 12.24
N SER A 208 21.26 26.34 12.11
CA SER A 208 22.65 26.18 11.66
C SER A 208 22.85 26.56 10.19
N ALA A 209 24.08 26.84 9.79
CA ALA A 209 24.43 27.18 8.41
C ALA A 209 24.09 26.05 7.42
N GLY A 210 24.33 24.80 7.80
CA GLY A 210 24.00 23.62 7.02
C GLY A 210 22.50 23.43 6.83
N THR A 211 21.69 23.73 7.85
CA THR A 211 20.22 23.71 7.74
C THR A 211 19.72 24.89 6.90
N ALA A 212 20.27 26.10 7.10
CA ALA A 212 19.95 27.27 6.28
C ALA A 212 20.32 27.08 4.80
N ALA A 213 21.32 26.26 4.49
CA ALA A 213 21.63 25.90 3.10
C ALA A 213 20.50 25.11 2.41
N ARG A 214 19.54 24.55 3.17
CA ARG A 214 18.32 23.91 2.65
C ARG A 214 17.12 24.86 2.53
N LEU A 215 17.21 26.07 3.07
CA LEU A 215 16.13 27.05 3.00
C LEU A 215 16.08 27.72 1.62
N HIS A 216 15.13 27.32 0.77
CA HIS A 216 14.91 27.95 -0.53
C HIS A 216 14.10 29.23 -0.34
N PHE A 217 14.61 30.36 -0.82
CA PHE A 217 13.96 31.65 -0.59
C PHE A 217 14.03 32.58 -1.81
N SER A 218 13.21 33.64 -1.76
CA SER A 218 13.29 34.81 -2.63
C SER A 218 13.01 36.08 -1.84
N THR A 219 13.87 37.10 -1.96
CA THR A 219 13.68 38.40 -1.30
C THR A 219 12.64 39.29 -1.97
N PHE A 220 12.18 38.92 -3.17
CA PHE A 220 11.10 39.62 -3.88
C PHE A 220 10.53 38.75 -5.00
N ASP A 221 9.22 38.57 -5.02
CA ASP A 221 8.44 38.19 -6.20
C ASP A 221 7.09 38.91 -6.16
N ARG A 222 6.37 38.94 -7.29
CA ARG A 222 4.97 39.41 -7.33
C ARG A 222 4.01 38.25 -7.10
N ALA A 223 2.79 38.54 -6.63
CA ALA A 223 1.78 37.50 -6.39
C ALA A 223 1.52 36.61 -7.62
N ASP A 224 1.49 37.20 -8.82
CA ASP A 224 1.29 36.47 -10.09
C ASP A 224 2.50 35.64 -10.54
N GLN A 225 3.62 35.71 -9.83
CA GLN A 225 4.84 34.94 -10.08
C GLN A 225 4.98 33.74 -9.11
N LEU A 226 4.11 33.64 -8.10
CA LEU A 226 4.19 32.60 -7.07
C LEU A 226 3.95 31.19 -7.61
N THR A 227 3.16 31.02 -8.68
CA THR A 227 2.97 29.71 -9.33
C THR A 227 4.30 29.08 -9.75
N LEU A 228 5.23 29.88 -10.29
CA LEU A 228 6.55 29.39 -10.70
C LEU A 228 7.49 29.21 -9.50
N ALA A 229 7.35 30.00 -8.44
CA ALA A 229 8.11 29.83 -7.19
C ALA A 229 7.76 28.48 -6.51
N ARG A 230 6.47 28.11 -6.55
CA ARG A 230 5.97 26.83 -6.04
C ARG A 230 6.51 25.63 -6.83
N GLN A 231 6.51 25.70 -8.16
CA GLN A 231 7.10 24.67 -9.02
C GLN A 231 8.62 24.50 -8.78
N SER A 232 9.28 25.52 -8.22
CA SER A 232 10.70 25.52 -7.89
C SER A 232 10.98 25.09 -6.43
N GLY A 233 9.95 24.71 -5.67
CA GLY A 233 10.07 24.27 -4.28
C GLY A 233 10.59 25.36 -3.32
N GLN A 234 10.16 26.62 -3.48
CA GLN A 234 10.51 27.67 -2.52
C GLN A 234 9.81 27.47 -1.18
N HIS A 235 10.53 27.65 -0.07
CA HIS A 235 9.97 27.58 1.28
C HIS A 235 9.50 28.95 1.77
N LEU A 236 10.26 30.03 1.48
CA LEU A 236 9.97 31.38 1.96
C LEU A 236 10.11 32.41 0.83
N THR A 237 9.00 32.98 0.38
CA THR A 237 8.97 33.99 -0.69
C THR A 237 8.48 35.32 -0.13
N ALA A 238 9.26 36.39 -0.32
CA ALA A 238 8.81 37.73 0.03
C ALA A 238 8.07 38.39 -1.14
N VAL A 239 6.96 39.05 -0.85
CA VAL A 239 6.14 39.83 -1.81
C VAL A 239 5.89 41.23 -1.24
N PRO A 240 5.61 42.26 -2.06
CA PRO A 240 5.11 43.53 -1.56
C PRO A 240 3.86 43.34 -0.69
N VAL A 241 3.68 44.13 0.37
CA VAL A 241 2.48 44.07 1.23
C VAL A 241 1.19 44.17 0.40
N ASP A 242 1.15 45.06 -0.60
CA ASP A 242 0.00 45.27 -1.48
C ASP A 242 -0.36 44.03 -2.33
N ASP A 243 0.58 43.11 -2.51
CA ASP A 243 0.37 41.87 -3.27
C ASP A 243 -0.23 40.75 -2.38
N LEU A 244 -0.26 40.91 -1.06
CA LEU A 244 -0.72 39.85 -0.13
C LEU A 244 -2.19 39.45 -0.35
N GLU A 245 -3.07 40.37 -0.74
CA GLU A 245 -4.49 40.02 -0.99
C GLU A 245 -4.68 39.11 -2.22
N HIS A 246 -3.65 38.99 -3.07
CA HIS A 246 -3.66 38.23 -4.30
C HIS A 246 -2.91 36.90 -4.18
N VAL A 247 -2.42 36.54 -2.98
CA VAL A 247 -1.70 35.29 -2.78
C VAL A 247 -2.64 34.08 -2.78
N PRO A 248 -2.21 32.92 -3.29
CA PRO A 248 -3.04 31.72 -3.31
C PRO A 248 -3.44 31.22 -1.91
N ASP A 249 -4.59 30.56 -1.80
CA ASP A 249 -5.08 30.02 -0.53
C ASP A 249 -4.22 28.88 0.05
N ASP A 250 -3.30 28.29 -0.71
CA ASP A 250 -2.53 27.12 -0.30
C ASP A 250 -1.11 27.44 0.20
N VAL A 251 -0.83 28.70 0.54
CA VAL A 251 0.42 29.17 1.15
C VAL A 251 0.17 29.76 2.53
N VAL A 252 1.12 29.76 3.45
CA VAL A 252 0.98 30.51 4.70
C VAL A 252 1.35 31.98 4.45
N ALA A 253 0.36 32.86 4.38
CA ALA A 253 0.57 34.30 4.19
C ALA A 253 0.79 35.01 5.53
N ILE A 254 1.91 35.71 5.66
CA ILE A 254 2.27 36.50 6.86
C ILE A 254 2.59 37.91 6.41
N SER A 255 2.11 38.93 7.13
CA SER A 255 2.44 40.34 6.86
C SER A 255 3.36 40.87 7.96
N GLU A 256 4.36 41.67 7.62
CA GLU A 256 5.19 42.34 8.62
C GLU A 256 4.47 43.49 9.36
N HIS A 257 3.30 43.93 8.88
CA HIS A 257 2.48 44.96 9.54
C HIS A 257 1.34 44.39 10.39
N ALA A 258 0.90 43.18 10.09
CA ALA A 258 -0.24 42.61 10.77
C ALA A 258 0.22 41.91 12.05
N THR A 259 -0.44 42.21 13.17
CA THR A 259 -0.15 41.52 14.43
C THR A 259 -0.57 40.07 14.34
N LEU A 260 0.41 39.18 14.47
CA LEU A 260 0.21 37.75 14.58
C LEU A 260 -0.22 37.41 16.02
N SER A 261 -1.31 36.66 16.18
CA SER A 261 -1.74 36.16 17.48
C SER A 261 -0.85 34.98 17.87
N LEU A 262 -0.08 35.14 18.95
CA LEU A 262 0.76 34.05 19.44
C LEU A 262 -0.10 32.99 20.13
N GLY A 263 0.32 31.73 19.94
CA GLY A 263 -0.28 30.56 20.55
C GLY A 263 0.69 29.99 21.58
N GLU A 264 0.30 28.89 22.19
CA GLU A 264 1.07 28.21 23.23
C GLU A 264 1.37 26.77 22.80
N LEU A 265 2.62 26.34 23.00
CA LEU A 265 3.08 25.00 22.63
C LEU A 265 2.16 23.94 23.24
N ASP A 266 1.79 22.93 22.45
CA ASP A 266 0.86 21.85 22.81
C ASP A 266 -0.57 22.27 23.20
N HIS A 267 -0.93 23.55 23.05
CA HIS A 267 -2.23 24.09 23.46
C HIS A 267 -2.97 24.81 22.32
N GLU A 268 -2.50 25.98 21.88
CA GLU A 268 -3.16 26.81 20.88
C GLU A 268 -2.20 27.18 19.75
N PRO A 269 -2.63 27.14 18.48
CA PRO A 269 -1.77 27.54 17.37
C PRO A 269 -1.57 29.06 17.32
N HIS A 270 -0.46 29.48 16.71
CA HIS A 270 -0.33 30.83 16.17
C HIS A 270 -1.45 31.10 15.16
N ARG A 271 -1.94 32.35 15.09
CA ARG A 271 -2.93 32.76 14.09
C ARG A 271 -2.52 34.02 13.36
N THR A 272 -2.51 33.93 12.03
CA THR A 272 -2.35 35.08 11.14
C THR A 272 -3.59 35.98 11.20
N ALA A 273 -3.50 37.18 10.62
CA ALA A 273 -4.59 38.17 10.64
C ALA A 273 -5.86 37.72 9.89
N ASP A 274 -5.72 36.84 8.89
CA ASP A 274 -6.82 36.19 8.17
C ASP A 274 -7.33 34.91 8.88
N GLY A 275 -6.80 34.59 10.07
CA GLY A 275 -7.26 33.50 10.93
C GLY A 275 -6.63 32.13 10.65
N ARG A 276 -5.65 32.04 9.75
CA ARG A 276 -4.94 30.79 9.43
C ARG A 276 -4.07 30.35 10.60
N ALA A 277 -4.18 29.07 10.94
CA ALA A 277 -3.45 28.47 12.05
C ALA A 277 -2.03 28.04 11.61
N ILE A 278 -1.05 28.34 12.46
CA ILE A 278 0.34 27.86 12.35
C ILE A 278 0.63 27.11 13.66
N THR A 279 1.00 25.83 13.57
CA THR A 279 1.30 25.02 14.76
C THR A 279 2.53 25.56 15.46
N VAL A 280 2.44 25.80 16.77
CA VAL A 280 3.58 26.25 17.58
C VAL A 280 4.60 25.12 17.68
N THR A 281 5.88 25.42 17.47
CA THR A 281 6.97 24.45 17.68
C THR A 281 7.88 24.87 18.83
N PRO A 282 8.68 23.94 19.39
CA PRO A 282 9.71 24.29 20.37
C PRO A 282 10.69 25.35 19.85
N TRP A 283 10.84 25.52 18.54
CA TRP A 283 11.77 26.49 17.95
C TRP A 283 11.36 27.94 18.28
N SER A 284 10.09 28.29 18.06
CA SER A 284 9.58 29.63 18.36
C SER A 284 9.44 29.85 19.86
N ALA A 285 9.08 28.82 20.63
CA ALA A 285 9.01 28.88 22.09
C ALA A 285 10.39 29.19 22.72
N MET A 286 11.45 28.51 22.30
CA MET A 286 12.82 28.83 22.74
C MET A 286 13.27 30.21 22.26
N ALA A 287 12.93 30.58 21.01
CA ALA A 287 13.30 31.90 20.47
C ALA A 287 12.65 33.05 21.24
N GLN A 288 11.44 32.86 21.81
CA GLN A 288 10.78 33.85 22.67
C GLN A 288 11.62 34.20 23.91
N VAL A 289 12.26 33.21 24.51
CA VAL A 289 13.09 33.38 25.71
C VAL A 289 14.48 33.92 25.35
N VAL A 290 15.05 33.49 24.22
CA VAL A 290 16.39 33.92 23.79
C VAL A 290 16.42 35.37 23.29
N LEU A 291 15.33 35.87 22.70
CA LEU A 291 15.28 37.20 22.08
C LEU A 291 14.78 38.30 23.04
N LEU A 292 15.10 38.20 24.33
CA LEU A 292 14.72 39.21 25.32
C LEU A 292 15.65 40.44 25.28
N ASP A 293 16.94 40.25 25.01
CA ASP A 293 17.92 41.32 24.89
C ASP A 293 18.93 41.04 23.77
N ALA A 294 19.58 42.10 23.29
CA ALA A 294 20.46 42.04 22.14
C ALA A 294 21.77 41.28 22.39
N GLU A 295 22.30 41.31 23.62
CA GLU A 295 23.57 40.67 23.95
C GLU A 295 23.39 39.15 24.05
N GLY A 296 22.36 38.71 24.79
CA GLY A 296 21.96 37.31 24.89
C GLY A 296 21.63 36.72 23.52
N ALA A 297 20.76 37.40 22.75
CA ALA A 297 20.40 36.98 21.39
C ALA A 297 21.64 36.82 20.50
N ARG A 298 22.53 37.81 20.50
CA ARG A 298 23.74 37.79 19.67
C ARG A 298 24.66 36.63 20.06
N SER A 299 24.81 36.34 21.35
CA SER A 299 25.65 35.23 21.78
C SER A 299 25.04 33.87 21.44
N VAL A 300 23.72 33.72 21.50
CA VAL A 300 23.06 32.48 21.06
C VAL A 300 23.28 32.20 19.58
N LEU A 301 23.31 33.24 18.73
CA LEU A 301 23.65 33.07 17.32
C LEU A 301 25.09 32.56 17.10
N ASP A 302 26.04 32.79 18.02
CA ASP A 302 27.37 32.18 17.97
C ASP A 302 27.35 30.73 18.48
N ASP A 303 26.59 30.45 19.54
CA ASP A 303 26.45 29.10 20.07
C ASP A 303 25.83 28.13 19.05
N ILE A 304 24.84 28.59 18.28
CA ILE A 304 24.21 27.82 17.20
C ILE A 304 25.27 27.26 16.23
N ASP A 305 26.18 28.11 15.77
CA ASP A 305 27.26 27.71 14.85
C ASP A 305 28.29 26.82 15.57
N HIS A 306 28.61 27.15 16.82
CA HIS A 306 29.55 26.39 17.64
C HIS A 306 29.09 24.93 17.85
N TYR A 307 27.82 24.70 18.23
CA TYR A 307 27.29 23.36 18.48
C TYR A 307 27.05 22.58 17.19
N ALA A 308 26.60 23.24 16.11
CA ALA A 308 26.42 22.59 14.81
C ALA A 308 27.75 22.05 14.25
N ALA A 309 28.85 22.80 14.42
CA ALA A 309 30.19 22.38 13.98
C ALA A 309 30.69 21.11 14.68
N GLN A 310 30.18 20.77 15.88
CA GLN A 310 30.56 19.55 16.60
C GLN A 310 29.91 18.28 16.04
N VAL A 311 28.91 18.41 15.16
CA VAL A 311 28.09 17.29 14.63
C VAL A 311 27.98 17.28 13.10
N ALA A 312 29.01 17.79 12.41
CA ALA A 312 29.14 17.86 10.96
C ALA A 312 28.10 18.74 10.21
N ASP A 313 27.17 19.38 10.92
CA ASP A 313 26.16 20.31 10.40
C ASP A 313 25.43 19.84 9.13
N ALA A 314 25.03 18.57 9.09
CA ALA A 314 24.39 17.96 7.94
C ALA A 314 22.97 17.50 8.28
N GLY A 315 21.97 18.24 7.79
CA GLY A 315 20.56 17.85 7.94
C GLY A 315 20.03 17.95 9.36
N LEU A 316 20.57 18.86 10.18
CA LEU A 316 20.09 19.11 11.54
C LEU A 316 18.66 19.68 11.52
N HIS A 317 17.87 19.30 12.53
CA HIS A 317 16.58 19.94 12.77
C HIS A 317 16.80 21.45 13.07
N PRO A 318 15.99 22.38 12.51
CA PRO A 318 16.24 23.83 12.63
C PRO A 318 16.34 24.31 14.08
N ALA A 319 15.54 23.73 14.98
CA ALA A 319 15.54 24.08 16.40
C ALA A 319 16.70 23.49 17.22
N TRP A 320 17.39 22.44 16.72
CA TRP A 320 18.33 21.66 17.52
C TRP A 320 19.56 22.47 18.00
N PRO A 321 20.23 23.26 17.16
CA PRO A 321 21.35 24.09 17.61
C PRO A 321 20.93 25.14 18.66
N LEU A 322 19.72 25.68 18.54
CA LEU A 322 19.15 26.61 19.53
C LEU A 322 18.91 25.91 20.87
N ALA A 323 18.32 24.71 20.83
CA ALA A 323 18.12 23.88 22.02
C ALA A 323 19.44 23.56 22.73
N MET A 324 20.50 23.28 21.97
CA MET A 324 21.84 23.09 22.54
C MET A 324 22.36 24.35 23.24
N SER A 325 22.11 25.56 22.73
CA SER A 325 22.48 26.80 23.42
C SER A 325 21.67 27.02 24.69
N VAL A 326 20.34 26.84 24.63
CA VAL A 326 19.44 26.94 25.79
C VAL A 326 19.85 25.97 26.90
N ALA A 327 20.15 24.72 26.57
CA ALA A 327 20.55 23.70 27.55
C ALA A 327 21.87 23.99 28.29
N HIS A 328 22.70 24.92 27.79
CA HIS A 328 23.99 25.28 28.40
C HIS A 328 23.98 26.64 29.10
N ARG A 329 22.82 27.29 29.19
CA ARG A 329 22.69 28.64 29.73
C ARG A 329 21.59 28.73 30.77
N ASP A 330 21.99 28.92 32.02
CA ASP A 330 21.07 29.02 33.16
C ASP A 330 20.08 30.21 33.01
N GLU A 331 20.47 31.26 32.29
CA GLU A 331 19.62 32.41 31.98
C GLU A 331 18.39 32.07 31.12
N PHE A 332 18.38 30.92 30.46
CA PHE A 332 17.26 30.45 29.63
C PHE A 332 16.51 29.26 30.25
N ALA A 333 16.53 29.14 31.58
CA ALA A 333 15.86 28.06 32.31
C ALA A 333 14.36 27.91 31.96
N ASP A 334 13.69 29.02 31.61
CA ASP A 334 12.27 29.05 31.22
C ASP A 334 11.98 28.27 29.91
N ALA A 335 13.00 28.00 29.08
CA ALA A 335 12.89 27.26 27.83
C ALA A 335 13.58 25.88 27.86
N LEU A 336 14.01 25.43 29.05
CA LEU A 336 14.83 24.21 29.20
C LEU A 336 14.05 22.94 28.85
N THR A 337 12.74 22.92 29.14
CA THR A 337 11.85 21.79 28.84
C THR A 337 11.77 21.56 27.33
N GLU A 338 11.54 22.63 26.58
CA GLU A 338 11.47 22.65 25.12
C GLU A 338 12.81 22.24 24.51
N ALA A 339 13.92 22.75 25.05
CA ALA A 339 15.26 22.39 24.62
C ALA A 339 15.53 20.89 24.79
N TYR A 340 15.19 20.32 25.95
CA TYR A 340 15.36 18.88 26.20
C TYR A 340 14.50 18.02 25.31
N ALA A 341 13.27 18.43 25.00
CA ALA A 341 12.41 17.74 24.05
C ALA A 341 13.05 17.69 22.65
N VAL A 342 13.58 18.82 22.16
CA VAL A 342 14.26 18.89 20.86
C VAL A 342 15.56 18.08 20.84
N ILE A 343 16.37 18.16 21.91
CA ILE A 343 17.63 17.40 22.01
C ILE A 343 17.32 15.91 22.04
N ALA A 344 16.33 15.47 22.79
CA ALA A 344 15.93 14.07 22.78
C ALA A 344 15.51 13.66 21.35
N ALA A 345 14.53 14.33 20.76
CA ALA A 345 13.96 13.92 19.48
C ALA A 345 14.94 13.94 18.29
N HIS A 346 15.85 14.93 18.24
CA HIS A 346 16.56 15.26 16.99
C HIS A 346 18.09 15.19 17.08
N SER A 347 18.67 14.70 18.18
CA SER A 347 20.14 14.68 18.31
C SER A 347 20.83 13.73 17.32
N PRO A 348 21.79 14.24 16.53
CA PRO A 348 22.64 13.41 15.68
C PRO A 348 23.69 12.67 16.52
N ARG A 349 24.38 11.71 15.90
CA ARG A 349 25.54 11.07 16.52
C ARG A 349 26.71 12.06 16.60
N ALA A 350 27.05 12.47 17.82
CA ALA A 350 28.21 13.30 18.10
C ALA A 350 29.47 12.46 18.37
N ALA A 351 30.66 13.07 18.24
CA ALA A 351 31.90 12.45 18.68
C ALA A 351 31.88 12.23 20.20
N SER A 352 32.30 11.05 20.66
CA SER A 352 32.10 10.57 22.04
C SER A 352 32.63 11.49 23.15
N ASP A 353 33.62 12.33 22.87
CA ASP A 353 34.26 13.22 23.86
C ASP A 353 33.81 14.69 23.76
N SER A 354 32.86 15.02 22.87
CA SER A 354 32.37 16.40 22.70
C SER A 354 31.49 16.86 23.86
N VAL A 355 31.39 18.18 24.06
CA VAL A 355 30.43 18.78 25.01
C VAL A 355 29.01 18.37 24.60
N THR A 356 28.72 18.44 23.29
CA THR A 356 27.44 17.98 22.72
C THR A 356 27.11 16.55 23.08
N ALA A 357 28.05 15.60 22.93
CA ALA A 357 27.80 14.20 23.27
C ALA A 357 27.46 13.99 24.75
N ARG A 358 28.10 14.74 25.66
CA ARG A 358 27.82 14.67 27.10
C ARG A 358 26.41 15.18 27.42
N THR A 359 26.03 16.32 26.84
CA THR A 359 24.69 16.91 27.05
C THR A 359 23.61 16.02 26.47
N VAL A 360 23.78 15.50 25.25
CA VAL A 360 22.85 14.53 24.66
C VAL A 360 22.73 13.29 25.54
N ALA A 361 23.84 12.72 26.02
CA ALA A 361 23.81 11.57 26.91
C ALA A 361 23.13 11.87 28.26
N GLU A 362 23.30 13.07 28.81
CA GLU A 362 22.62 13.52 30.02
C GLU A 362 21.12 13.67 29.82
N VAL A 363 20.69 14.39 28.78
CA VAL A 363 19.27 14.55 28.42
C VAL A 363 18.62 13.20 28.16
N MET A 364 19.28 12.31 27.40
CA MET A 364 18.75 10.96 27.16
C MET A 364 18.69 10.13 28.43
N ARG A 365 19.68 10.21 29.33
CA ARG A 365 19.62 9.50 30.63
C ARG A 365 18.47 10.00 31.51
N ASN A 366 18.24 11.31 31.55
CA ASN A 366 17.15 11.90 32.33
C ASN A 366 15.79 11.51 31.74
N ALA A 367 15.65 11.55 30.41
CA ALA A 367 14.43 11.15 29.71
C ALA A 367 14.10 9.66 29.93
N LEU A 368 15.11 8.78 29.90
CA LEU A 368 14.94 7.32 30.06
C LEU A 368 14.81 6.87 31.53
N GLY A 369 15.08 7.75 32.48
CA GLY A 369 15.13 7.45 33.91
C GLY A 369 16.05 6.28 34.28
N THR A 370 15.84 5.72 35.47
CA THR A 370 16.71 4.67 36.04
C THR A 370 16.06 3.29 36.12
N SER A 371 14.73 3.22 36.12
CA SER A 371 13.99 1.96 36.20
C SER A 371 13.52 1.47 34.82
N THR A 372 13.06 0.22 34.75
CA THR A 372 12.39 -0.33 33.56
C THR A 372 11.06 0.39 33.28
N ALA A 373 10.36 0.80 34.33
CA ALA A 373 9.10 1.56 34.22
C ALA A 373 9.33 2.96 33.62
N ASP A 374 10.41 3.64 34.01
CA ASP A 374 10.78 4.94 33.45
C ASP A 374 11.13 4.83 31.97
N ALA A 375 11.90 3.80 31.60
CA ALA A 375 12.24 3.55 30.21
C ALA A 375 11.00 3.23 29.36
N TRP A 376 10.03 2.49 29.92
CA TRP A 376 8.75 2.27 29.23
C TRP A 376 7.96 3.57 29.06
N LYS A 377 7.91 4.43 30.09
CA LYS A 377 7.27 5.73 29.99
C LYS A 377 7.92 6.59 28.90
N ALA A 378 9.25 6.59 28.81
CA ALA A 378 9.98 7.28 27.74
C ALA A 378 9.63 6.74 26.34
N VAL A 379 9.42 5.43 26.18
CA VAL A 379 8.94 4.84 24.91
C VAL A 379 7.53 5.34 24.55
N GLN A 380 6.67 5.60 25.54
CA GLN A 380 5.32 6.14 25.32
C GLN A 380 5.34 7.63 24.98
N ASP A 381 6.22 8.40 25.62
CA ASP A 381 6.29 9.85 25.49
C ASP A 381 7.09 10.29 24.23
N THR A 382 7.95 9.42 23.69
CA THR A 382 8.80 9.75 22.54
C THR A 382 8.15 9.36 21.21
N VAL A 383 7.92 10.35 20.35
CA VAL A 383 7.45 10.18 18.96
C VAL A 383 8.61 9.75 18.04
N ASP A 384 8.30 9.02 16.96
CA ASP A 384 9.25 8.39 16.03
C ASP A 384 10.56 9.16 15.76
N GLY A 385 11.69 8.43 15.69
CA GLY A 385 13.00 9.01 15.44
C GLY A 385 14.13 8.34 16.23
N PRO A 386 15.36 8.88 16.17
CA PRO A 386 16.53 8.30 16.84
C PRO A 386 16.38 8.12 18.36
N ALA A 387 15.66 9.02 19.05
CA ALA A 387 15.38 8.84 20.47
C ALA A 387 14.34 7.77 20.76
N ALA A 388 13.31 7.63 19.93
CA ALA A 388 12.34 6.55 20.07
C ALA A 388 13.03 5.19 19.91
N ASP A 389 13.95 5.08 18.96
CA ASP A 389 14.77 3.87 18.78
C ASP A 389 15.68 3.61 19.99
N LEU A 390 16.36 4.64 20.52
CA LEU A 390 17.19 4.49 21.72
C LEU A 390 16.37 4.13 22.96
N ALA A 391 15.19 4.73 23.13
CA ALA A 391 14.27 4.44 24.22
C ALA A 391 13.78 3.00 24.15
N ASP A 392 13.38 2.53 22.96
CA ASP A 392 12.89 1.17 22.76
C ASP A 392 13.99 0.13 23.04
N VAL A 393 15.21 0.35 22.52
CA VAL A 393 16.35 -0.54 22.79
C VAL A 393 16.70 -0.55 24.29
N THR A 394 16.73 0.62 24.94
CA THR A 394 17.04 0.72 26.37
C THR A 394 15.96 0.03 27.21
N TYR A 395 14.69 0.26 26.90
CA TYR A 395 13.57 -0.40 27.55
C TYR A 395 13.69 -1.93 27.41
N LEU A 396 13.89 -2.45 26.20
CA LEU A 396 14.02 -3.90 25.97
C LEU A 396 15.21 -4.48 26.74
N CYS A 397 16.38 -3.83 26.73
CA CYS A 397 17.56 -4.31 27.47
C CYS A 397 17.31 -4.39 28.98
N ARG A 398 16.62 -3.39 29.56
CA ARG A 398 16.24 -3.40 30.98
C ARG A 398 15.16 -4.44 31.27
N ALA A 399 14.11 -4.47 30.45
CA ALA A 399 12.96 -5.34 30.64
C ALA A 399 13.29 -6.84 30.55
N VAL A 400 14.24 -7.24 29.69
CA VAL A 400 14.69 -8.66 29.67
C VAL A 400 15.52 -9.04 30.88
N ALA A 401 16.19 -8.07 31.53
CA ALA A 401 17.03 -8.29 32.71
C ALA A 401 16.29 -8.10 34.05
N ASP A 402 15.09 -7.51 34.02
CA ASP A 402 14.29 -7.18 35.20
C ASP A 402 13.30 -8.31 35.53
N GLU A 403 13.65 -9.13 36.54
CA GLU A 403 12.85 -10.28 36.94
C GLU A 403 11.45 -9.91 37.45
N ASP A 404 11.33 -8.80 38.17
CA ASP A 404 10.06 -8.32 38.72
C ASP A 404 9.15 -7.81 37.60
N TRP A 405 9.74 -7.14 36.60
CA TRP A 405 9.01 -6.71 35.42
C TRP A 405 8.49 -7.88 34.57
N LEU A 406 9.30 -8.94 34.39
CA LEU A 406 8.86 -10.15 33.68
C LEU A 406 7.78 -10.92 34.45
N SER A 407 7.77 -10.83 35.79
CA SER A 407 6.86 -11.58 36.67
C SER A 407 5.57 -10.82 37.00
N ARG A 408 5.40 -9.58 36.51
CA ARG A 408 4.22 -8.75 36.77
C ARG A 408 2.91 -9.43 36.33
N PRO A 409 1.76 -9.13 36.98
CA PRO A 409 0.46 -9.58 36.49
C PRO A 409 0.09 -8.91 35.15
N GLY A 410 -0.65 -9.63 34.32
CA GLY A 410 -1.08 -9.18 32.99
C GLY A 410 0.03 -9.21 31.93
N ARG A 411 -0.22 -8.57 30.80
CA ARG A 411 0.73 -8.48 29.69
C ARG A 411 1.89 -7.55 30.00
N ILE A 412 3.09 -7.94 29.58
CA ILE A 412 4.24 -7.04 29.62
C ILE A 412 4.02 -5.93 28.57
N PRO A 413 4.26 -4.65 28.93
CA PRO A 413 4.18 -3.58 27.96
C PRO A 413 5.21 -3.80 26.83
N ALA A 414 4.80 -3.61 25.58
CA ALA A 414 5.67 -3.75 24.43
C ALA A 414 5.14 -2.84 23.32
N ARG A 415 6.04 -2.22 22.57
CA ARG A 415 5.67 -1.51 21.35
C ARG A 415 5.44 -2.54 20.25
N GLU A 416 4.17 -2.79 19.93
CA GLU A 416 3.79 -3.75 18.89
C GLU A 416 4.29 -3.25 17.54
N ARG A 417 5.05 -4.09 16.83
CA ARG A 417 5.57 -3.80 15.50
C ARG A 417 4.99 -4.82 14.52
N ASP A 418 4.69 -4.37 13.30
CA ASP A 418 4.21 -5.22 12.22
C ASP A 418 5.19 -6.37 11.93
N SER A 419 4.67 -7.44 11.35
CA SER A 419 5.20 -8.80 11.14
C SER A 419 6.63 -8.95 10.59
N GLU A 420 7.31 -7.86 10.23
CA GLU A 420 8.70 -7.87 9.77
C GLU A 420 9.64 -8.15 10.96
N ARG A 421 9.98 -9.43 11.11
CA ARG A 421 10.96 -9.90 12.08
C ARG A 421 12.33 -9.26 11.81
N ARG A 422 12.90 -8.63 12.84
CA ARG A 422 14.22 -8.00 12.77
C ARG A 422 15.20 -8.72 13.70
N PRO A 423 16.49 -8.82 13.30
CA PRO A 423 17.50 -9.31 14.23
C PRO A 423 17.63 -8.33 15.41
N PRO A 424 17.93 -8.82 16.63
CA PRO A 424 18.08 -7.96 17.79
C PRO A 424 19.21 -6.94 17.58
N PRO A 425 19.02 -5.67 18.00
CA PRO A 425 20.10 -4.69 18.12
C PRO A 425 21.26 -5.24 18.94
N ARG A 426 22.47 -4.71 18.74
CA ARG A 426 23.69 -5.27 19.34
C ARG A 426 23.61 -5.30 20.86
N GLU A 427 23.16 -4.20 21.44
CA GLU A 427 23.00 -3.97 22.88
C GLU A 427 22.03 -4.98 23.49
N LEU A 428 20.91 -5.23 22.82
CA LEU A 428 19.92 -6.23 23.22
C LEU A 428 20.49 -7.65 23.09
N ARG A 429 21.24 -7.94 22.02
CA ARG A 429 21.85 -9.26 21.79
C ARG A 429 22.86 -9.63 22.87
N GLU A 430 23.63 -8.64 23.34
CA GLU A 430 24.59 -8.78 24.45
C GLU A 430 23.86 -9.04 25.79
N SER A 431 22.72 -8.37 26.01
CA SER A 431 21.90 -8.53 27.23
C SER A 431 21.06 -9.81 27.24
N LEU A 432 20.71 -10.34 26.07
CA LEU A 432 19.77 -11.47 25.93
C LEU A 432 20.32 -12.80 26.48
N GLY A 433 21.62 -13.04 26.36
CA GLY A 433 22.24 -14.28 26.84
C GLY A 433 22.06 -14.48 28.36
N PRO A 434 22.53 -13.53 29.19
CA PRO A 434 22.31 -13.56 30.64
C PRO A 434 20.82 -13.59 31.02
N ALA A 435 19.99 -12.78 30.36
CA ALA A 435 18.55 -12.73 30.59
C ALA A 435 17.87 -14.09 30.36
N LEU A 436 18.21 -14.79 29.28
CA LEU A 436 17.64 -16.10 28.96
C LEU A 436 18.05 -17.16 29.99
N ALA A 437 19.32 -17.15 30.44
CA ALA A 437 19.79 -18.06 31.49
C ALA A 437 19.05 -17.84 32.82
N ALA A 438 18.84 -16.58 33.22
CA ALA A 438 18.05 -16.24 34.40
C ALA A 438 16.56 -16.63 34.24
N ALA A 439 16.01 -16.48 33.02
CA ALA A 439 14.65 -16.91 32.71
C ALA A 439 14.49 -18.43 32.83
N GLN A 440 15.44 -19.21 32.30
CA GLN A 440 15.46 -20.66 32.40
C GLN A 440 15.54 -21.13 33.86
N ALA A 441 16.37 -20.49 34.69
CA ALA A 441 16.43 -20.77 36.13
C ALA A 441 15.11 -20.49 36.86
N GLY A 442 14.32 -19.52 36.37
CA GLY A 442 12.98 -19.20 36.87
C GLY A 442 11.84 -20.07 36.31
N GLY A 443 12.14 -21.01 35.40
CA GLY A 443 11.19 -21.98 34.86
C GLY A 443 10.37 -21.52 33.64
N ALA A 444 9.52 -22.43 33.15
CA ALA A 444 8.78 -22.29 31.89
C ALA A 444 7.93 -21.00 31.78
N HIS A 445 7.32 -20.56 32.88
CA HIS A 445 6.54 -19.31 32.88
C HIS A 445 7.42 -18.10 32.52
N ARG A 446 8.61 -17.97 33.13
CA ARG A 446 9.51 -16.83 32.91
C ARG A 446 10.10 -16.84 31.50
N VAL A 447 10.44 -18.01 30.96
CA VAL A 447 10.87 -18.18 29.56
C VAL A 447 9.78 -17.73 28.60
N ALA A 448 8.52 -18.14 28.82
CA ALA A 448 7.40 -17.73 27.99
C ALA A 448 7.16 -16.21 28.02
N ARG A 449 7.30 -15.59 29.19
CA ARG A 449 7.15 -14.13 29.39
C ARG A 449 8.24 -13.33 28.69
N LEU A 450 9.50 -13.77 28.77
CA LEU A 450 10.61 -13.15 28.05
C LEU A 450 10.42 -13.27 26.53
N ALA A 451 10.01 -14.45 26.05
CA ALA A 451 9.72 -14.67 24.65
C ALA A 451 8.57 -13.79 24.15
N ASP A 452 7.54 -13.57 24.97
CA ASP A 452 6.40 -12.72 24.61
C ASP A 452 6.80 -11.27 24.35
N LEU A 453 7.61 -10.70 25.25
CA LEU A 453 8.13 -9.34 25.11
C LEU A 453 8.88 -9.19 23.78
N LEU A 454 9.78 -10.11 23.47
CA LEU A 454 10.63 -10.02 22.28
C LEU A 454 9.85 -10.24 20.98
N LEU A 455 9.01 -11.28 20.92
CA LEU A 455 8.24 -11.60 19.71
C LEU A 455 7.20 -10.52 19.39
N ARG A 456 6.55 -9.91 20.39
CA ARG A 456 5.63 -8.79 20.18
C ARG A 456 6.34 -7.50 19.76
N SER A 457 7.59 -7.33 20.16
CA SER A 457 8.46 -6.24 19.68
C SER A 457 9.08 -6.53 18.31
N GLY A 458 8.74 -7.65 17.66
CA GLY A 458 9.24 -8.02 16.34
C GLY A 458 10.70 -8.51 16.32
N ILE A 459 11.25 -8.90 17.48
CA ILE A 459 12.63 -9.38 17.62
C ILE A 459 12.66 -10.91 17.44
N ASP A 460 13.43 -11.37 16.47
CA ASP A 460 13.65 -12.81 16.21
C ASP A 460 15.07 -13.24 16.60
N ASP A 461 15.16 -14.23 17.48
CA ASP A 461 16.42 -14.81 17.95
C ASP A 461 16.24 -16.32 18.19
N ASP A 462 17.06 -17.13 17.53
CA ASP A 462 16.99 -18.60 17.58
C ASP A 462 17.10 -19.16 19.00
N ARG A 463 17.80 -18.45 19.91
CA ARG A 463 17.94 -18.88 21.31
C ARG A 463 16.62 -18.83 22.06
N VAL A 464 15.77 -17.85 21.75
CA VAL A 464 14.43 -17.71 22.35
C VAL A 464 13.54 -18.84 21.87
N SER A 465 13.53 -19.10 20.56
CA SER A 465 12.80 -20.22 19.95
C SER A 465 13.26 -21.57 20.50
N ALA A 466 14.57 -21.75 20.70
CA ALA A 466 15.12 -22.95 21.33
C ALA A 466 14.64 -23.11 22.78
N ALA A 467 14.67 -22.04 23.59
CA ALA A 467 14.22 -22.09 24.97
C ALA A 467 12.72 -22.38 25.11
N LEU A 468 11.87 -21.84 24.22
CA LEU A 468 10.44 -22.20 24.16
C LEU A 468 10.26 -23.71 23.91
N ARG A 469 11.04 -24.28 22.98
CA ARG A 469 11.01 -25.70 22.65
C ARG A 469 11.47 -26.60 23.81
N THR A 470 12.50 -26.19 24.56
CA THR A 470 13.08 -27.04 25.61
C THR A 470 12.38 -26.89 26.97
N GLU A 471 11.90 -25.70 27.32
CA GLU A 471 11.36 -25.43 28.66
C GLU A 471 9.83 -25.38 28.70
N VAL A 472 9.20 -24.79 27.67
CA VAL A 472 7.75 -24.49 27.70
C VAL A 472 6.94 -25.59 27.03
N ALA A 473 7.31 -26.00 25.82
CA ALA A 473 6.58 -27.01 25.05
C ALA A 473 6.40 -28.34 25.83
N PRO A 474 7.42 -28.93 26.50
CA PRO A 474 7.26 -30.18 27.22
C PRO A 474 6.29 -30.07 28.41
N LYS A 475 6.24 -28.91 29.08
CA LYS A 475 5.32 -28.66 30.20
C LYS A 475 3.86 -28.50 29.75
N LEU A 476 3.64 -28.01 28.52
CA LEU A 476 2.31 -27.95 27.91
C LEU A 476 1.83 -29.32 27.40
N MET A 477 2.75 -30.24 27.09
CA MET A 477 2.42 -31.62 26.70
C MET A 477 2.17 -32.55 27.90
N ASP A 478 2.70 -32.20 29.08
CA ASP A 478 2.50 -32.95 30.32
C ASP A 478 1.08 -32.72 30.86
N SER A 479 0.27 -33.78 30.91
CA SER A 479 -1.13 -33.71 31.35
C SER A 479 -1.32 -33.23 32.80
N GLU A 480 -0.32 -33.42 33.67
CA GLU A 480 -0.39 -32.98 35.07
C GLU A 480 0.04 -31.51 35.22
N ALA A 481 1.07 -31.08 34.47
CA ALA A 481 1.63 -29.73 34.58
C ALA A 481 0.92 -28.68 33.71
N ALA A 482 0.33 -29.10 32.58
CA ALA A 482 -0.27 -28.20 31.60
C ALA A 482 -1.38 -27.30 32.17
N PRO A 483 -2.34 -27.78 33.00
CA PRO A 483 -3.43 -26.92 33.49
C PRO A 483 -2.93 -25.71 34.30
N ALA A 484 -1.95 -25.92 35.17
CA ALA A 484 -1.40 -24.85 36.01
C ALA A 484 -0.61 -23.82 35.18
N LEU A 485 0.18 -24.30 34.21
CA LEU A 485 0.93 -23.41 33.31
C LEU A 485 -0.01 -22.64 32.36
N LEU A 486 -1.03 -23.30 31.83
CA LEU A 486 -2.03 -22.69 30.95
C LEU A 486 -2.77 -21.57 31.67
N GLU A 487 -3.19 -21.78 32.91
CA GLU A 487 -3.89 -20.76 33.71
C GLU A 487 -3.00 -19.53 33.95
N ALA A 488 -1.70 -19.72 34.21
CA ALA A 488 -0.75 -18.62 34.39
C ALA A 488 -0.44 -17.85 33.09
N LEU A 489 -0.51 -18.52 31.94
CA LEU A 489 -0.16 -17.94 30.63
C LEU A 489 -1.35 -17.35 29.86
N ARG A 490 -2.58 -17.75 30.20
CA ARG A 490 -3.78 -17.43 29.41
C ARG A 490 -3.95 -15.95 29.12
N GLU A 491 -3.79 -15.10 30.13
CA GLU A 491 -3.96 -13.65 30.00
C GLU A 491 -2.66 -12.89 29.70
N SER A 492 -1.49 -13.55 29.86
CA SER A 492 -0.19 -12.88 29.81
C SER A 492 0.52 -12.96 28.45
N LEU A 493 0.19 -13.94 27.59
CA LEU A 493 0.81 -14.09 26.28
C LEU A 493 -0.04 -13.52 25.13
N GLY A 494 0.63 -12.94 24.14
CA GLY A 494 0.06 -12.48 22.88
C GLY A 494 -0.02 -13.56 21.80
N ALA A 495 -0.73 -13.25 20.71
CA ALA A 495 -0.90 -14.15 19.57
C ALA A 495 0.43 -14.58 18.89
N PRO A 496 1.44 -13.69 18.68
CA PRO A 496 2.70 -14.09 18.06
C PRO A 496 3.43 -15.20 18.83
N THR A 497 3.45 -15.11 20.15
CA THR A 497 4.09 -16.07 21.05
C THR A 497 3.36 -17.41 21.07
N ARG A 498 2.02 -17.37 21.07
CA ARG A 498 1.20 -18.58 20.95
C ARG A 498 1.42 -19.28 19.61
N LEU A 499 1.52 -18.53 18.52
CA LEU A 499 1.86 -19.11 17.22
C LEU A 499 3.27 -19.71 17.21
N ALA A 500 4.27 -19.05 17.82
CA ALA A 500 5.61 -19.61 17.94
C ALA A 500 5.62 -20.92 18.77
N LEU A 501 4.86 -20.97 19.87
CA LEU A 501 4.66 -22.20 20.65
C LEU A 501 3.96 -23.30 19.83
N ALA A 502 2.91 -22.95 19.09
CA ALA A 502 2.23 -23.90 18.20
C ALA A 502 3.19 -24.45 17.13
N ALA A 503 4.07 -23.61 16.57
CA ALA A 503 5.09 -24.05 15.62
C ALA A 503 6.04 -25.08 16.26
N THR A 504 6.43 -24.88 17.52
CA THR A 504 7.28 -25.86 18.23
C THR A 504 6.57 -27.17 18.54
N LEU A 505 5.28 -27.12 18.88
CA LEU A 505 4.48 -28.32 19.21
C LEU A 505 4.08 -29.14 17.98
N LEU A 506 3.93 -28.48 16.83
CA LEU A 506 3.48 -29.11 15.58
C LEU A 506 4.64 -29.47 14.65
N GLN A 507 5.88 -29.24 15.06
CA GLN A 507 7.07 -29.37 14.21
C GLN A 507 7.27 -30.79 13.67
N ASP A 508 6.92 -31.81 14.45
CA ASP A 508 7.07 -33.23 14.09
C ASP A 508 5.80 -33.83 13.45
N GLY A 509 4.75 -33.03 13.23
CA GLY A 509 3.50 -33.47 12.61
C GLY A 509 2.58 -34.33 13.49
N ASP A 510 3.03 -34.76 14.67
CA ASP A 510 2.23 -35.52 15.63
C ASP A 510 1.49 -34.59 16.61
N ALA A 511 0.22 -34.32 16.31
CA ALA A 511 -0.68 -33.53 17.15
C ALA A 511 -1.42 -34.36 18.22
N THR A 512 -1.21 -35.67 18.30
CA THR A 512 -2.03 -36.56 19.15
C THR A 512 -1.71 -36.45 20.63
N ALA A 513 -0.48 -36.03 20.97
CA ALA A 513 -0.02 -35.85 22.34
C ALA A 513 -0.44 -34.51 22.99
N VAL A 514 -0.93 -33.55 22.21
CA VAL A 514 -1.31 -32.21 22.71
C VAL A 514 -2.76 -32.23 23.18
N ASN A 515 -2.99 -31.79 24.42
CA ASN A 515 -4.32 -31.68 25.02
C ASN A 515 -5.19 -30.66 24.27
N GLY A 516 -6.47 -30.98 24.06
CA GLY A 516 -7.43 -30.11 23.39
C GLY A 516 -7.57 -28.72 24.00
N ASP A 517 -7.44 -28.58 25.33
CA ASP A 517 -7.52 -27.26 25.99
C ASP A 517 -6.33 -26.36 25.63
N VAL A 518 -5.15 -26.96 25.39
CA VAL A 518 -3.96 -26.24 24.90
C VAL A 518 -4.17 -25.80 23.46
N PHE A 519 -4.76 -26.66 22.61
CA PHE A 519 -5.12 -26.28 21.24
C PHE A 519 -6.14 -25.14 21.19
N ASP A 520 -7.17 -25.19 22.03
CA ASP A 520 -8.18 -24.14 22.11
C ASP A 520 -7.55 -22.78 22.48
N TRP A 521 -6.62 -22.78 23.45
CA TRP A 521 -5.89 -21.57 23.84
C TRP A 521 -4.92 -21.07 22.77
N LEU A 522 -4.15 -21.95 22.13
CA LEU A 522 -3.22 -21.56 21.07
C LEU A 522 -3.95 -21.00 19.84
N ALA A 523 -5.10 -21.57 19.50
CA ALA A 523 -5.89 -21.19 18.32
C ALA A 523 -6.75 -19.94 18.53
N GLU A 524 -6.84 -19.41 19.75
CA GLU A 524 -7.64 -18.23 20.06
C GLU A 524 -7.14 -17.01 19.28
N GLY A 525 -8.04 -16.38 18.51
CA GLY A 525 -7.72 -15.24 17.65
C GLY A 525 -6.96 -15.59 16.36
N VAL A 526 -6.62 -16.87 16.14
CA VAL A 526 -5.94 -17.33 14.91
C VAL A 526 -6.99 -17.73 13.87
N ARG A 527 -6.91 -17.14 12.68
CA ARG A 527 -7.75 -17.50 11.53
C ARG A 527 -7.05 -18.54 10.67
N ALA A 528 -7.82 -19.46 10.09
CA ALA A 528 -7.31 -20.38 9.09
C ALA A 528 -6.90 -19.58 7.83
N PRO A 529 -5.67 -19.77 7.31
CA PRO A 529 -5.23 -19.14 6.06
C PRO A 529 -6.05 -19.59 4.86
N ALA A 530 -6.05 -18.78 3.80
CA ALA A 530 -6.73 -19.14 2.57
C ALA A 530 -5.92 -20.20 1.79
N PRO A 531 -6.57 -21.02 0.93
CA PRO A 531 -5.89 -22.08 0.18
C PRO A 531 -4.72 -21.61 -0.69
N HIS A 532 -4.72 -20.35 -1.14
CA HIS A 532 -3.64 -19.81 -1.98
C HIS A 532 -2.38 -19.47 -1.18
N ASP A 533 -2.51 -19.03 0.07
CA ASP A 533 -1.39 -18.68 0.95
C ASP A 533 -0.55 -19.92 1.32
N LEU A 534 -1.19 -21.11 1.35
CA LEU A 534 -0.54 -22.35 1.77
C LEU A 534 0.34 -23.01 0.71
N ARG A 535 0.30 -22.57 -0.54
CA ARG A 535 1.09 -23.19 -1.61
C ARG A 535 2.59 -23.01 -1.44
N GLU A 536 2.99 -21.86 -0.91
CA GLU A 536 4.40 -21.50 -0.72
C GLU A 536 4.84 -21.62 0.75
N ALA A 537 3.89 -21.85 1.66
CA ALA A 537 4.14 -21.93 3.09
C ALA A 537 4.97 -23.16 3.46
N ARG A 538 6.00 -22.95 4.28
CA ARG A 538 6.90 -24.02 4.76
C ARG A 538 6.62 -24.37 6.22
N PRO A 539 6.88 -25.62 6.65
CA PRO A 539 6.81 -25.97 8.07
C PRO A 539 7.56 -24.96 8.96
N GLY A 540 6.86 -24.43 9.96
CA GLY A 540 7.39 -23.40 10.88
C GLY A 540 7.13 -21.94 10.47
N ASP A 541 6.67 -21.67 9.25
CA ASP A 541 6.17 -20.35 8.84
C ASP A 541 4.85 -20.03 9.57
N PRO A 542 4.62 -18.77 10.02
CA PRO A 542 3.33 -18.33 10.56
C PRO A 542 2.09 -18.81 9.80
N VAL A 543 2.10 -18.78 8.46
CA VAL A 543 0.98 -19.21 7.62
C VAL A 543 0.78 -20.73 7.76
N TRP A 544 1.85 -21.50 7.63
CA TRP A 544 1.80 -22.95 7.80
C TRP A 544 1.34 -23.34 9.20
N THR A 545 1.89 -22.69 10.23
CA THR A 545 1.57 -22.96 11.64
C THR A 545 0.12 -22.62 11.96
N ALA A 546 -0.42 -21.52 11.43
CA ALA A 546 -1.83 -21.17 11.62
C ALA A 546 -2.75 -22.23 11.01
N ALA A 547 -2.47 -22.71 9.80
CA ALA A 547 -3.25 -23.78 9.16
C ALA A 547 -3.11 -25.11 9.91
N ALA A 548 -1.90 -25.49 10.32
CA ALA A 548 -1.64 -26.71 11.07
C ALA A 548 -2.36 -26.71 12.42
N LEU A 549 -2.30 -25.58 13.14
CA LEU A 549 -2.95 -25.40 14.42
C LEU A 549 -4.48 -25.50 14.31
N ARG A 550 -5.09 -24.82 13.33
CA ARG A 550 -6.53 -24.90 13.09
C ARG A 550 -6.94 -26.31 12.66
N GLY A 551 -6.20 -26.92 11.74
CA GLY A 551 -6.50 -28.26 11.26
C GLY A 551 -6.41 -29.32 12.34
N ALA A 552 -5.32 -29.33 13.12
CA ALA A 552 -5.13 -30.24 14.25
C ALA A 552 -6.23 -30.09 15.31
N ARG A 553 -6.55 -28.84 15.69
CA ARG A 553 -7.65 -28.53 16.61
C ARG A 553 -8.97 -29.07 16.06
N THR A 554 -9.29 -28.81 14.80
CA THR A 554 -10.55 -29.24 14.18
C THR A 554 -10.67 -30.76 14.12
N VAL A 555 -9.58 -31.49 13.89
CA VAL A 555 -9.59 -32.96 13.93
C VAL A 555 -9.97 -33.48 15.34
N GLN A 556 -9.56 -32.80 16.41
CA GLN A 556 -9.88 -33.20 17.79
C GLN A 556 -11.24 -32.69 18.29
N ARG A 557 -11.61 -31.45 17.96
CA ARG A 557 -12.79 -30.75 18.54
C ARG A 557 -13.97 -30.61 17.58
N GLY A 558 -13.80 -30.92 16.30
CA GLY A 558 -14.76 -30.65 15.25
C GLY A 558 -14.62 -29.25 14.65
N ALA A 559 -15.25 -29.04 13.49
CA ALA A 559 -15.18 -27.78 12.75
C ALA A 559 -16.25 -26.81 13.22
N VAL A 560 -15.88 -25.55 13.47
CA VAL A 560 -16.83 -24.49 13.82
C VAL A 560 -17.37 -23.80 12.56
N ASP A 561 -16.52 -23.64 11.55
CA ASP A 561 -16.85 -22.99 10.29
C ASP A 561 -16.26 -23.77 9.08
N GLN A 562 -16.48 -23.24 7.87
CA GLN A 562 -15.98 -23.83 6.63
C GLN A 562 -14.45 -23.79 6.53
N ALA A 563 -13.82 -22.74 7.07
CA ALA A 563 -12.36 -22.58 7.01
C ALA A 563 -11.64 -23.62 7.89
N ASP A 564 -12.24 -23.99 9.03
CA ASP A 564 -11.82 -25.12 9.86
C ASP A 564 -11.94 -26.46 9.15
N ARG A 565 -13.04 -26.69 8.43
CA ARG A 565 -13.21 -27.91 7.61
C ARG A 565 -12.09 -28.01 6.58
N TRP A 566 -11.81 -26.92 5.89
CA TRP A 566 -10.71 -26.83 4.95
C TRP A 566 -9.35 -27.10 5.61
N ALA A 567 -9.03 -26.40 6.71
CA ALA A 567 -7.77 -26.57 7.42
C ALA A 567 -7.57 -28.00 7.92
N SER A 568 -8.65 -28.68 8.36
CA SER A 568 -8.57 -30.08 8.79
C SER A 568 -8.33 -31.05 7.63
N LEU A 569 -8.95 -30.85 6.46
CA LEU A 569 -8.65 -31.64 5.26
C LEU A 569 -7.18 -31.50 4.85
N TRP A 570 -6.70 -30.26 4.80
CA TRP A 570 -5.29 -29.98 4.49
C TRP A 570 -4.35 -30.59 5.53
N TRP A 571 -4.66 -30.48 6.82
CA TRP A 571 -3.86 -31.05 7.89
C TRP A 571 -3.82 -32.59 7.84
N LEU A 572 -4.95 -33.26 7.61
CA LEU A 572 -5.00 -34.72 7.45
C LEU A 572 -4.09 -35.18 6.30
N ARG A 573 -3.99 -34.38 5.22
CA ARG A 573 -3.09 -34.67 4.12
C ARG A 573 -1.62 -34.50 4.50
N VAL A 574 -1.26 -33.36 5.07
CA VAL A 574 0.15 -33.03 5.40
C VAL A 574 0.68 -33.92 6.53
N SER A 575 -0.16 -34.31 7.48
CA SER A 575 0.18 -35.27 8.55
C SER A 575 0.20 -36.73 8.09
N GLY A 576 -0.20 -37.03 6.85
CA GLY A 576 -0.24 -38.40 6.31
C GLY A 576 -1.32 -39.29 6.95
N SER A 577 -2.40 -38.70 7.47
CA SER A 577 -3.48 -39.44 8.14
C SER A 577 -4.26 -40.34 7.18
N GLU A 578 -4.52 -41.59 7.59
CA GLU A 578 -5.34 -42.55 6.84
C GLU A 578 -6.80 -42.06 6.65
N ARG A 579 -7.27 -41.11 7.48
CA ARG A 579 -8.61 -40.53 7.40
C ARG A 579 -8.80 -39.52 6.27
N PHE A 580 -7.73 -39.14 5.56
CA PHE A 580 -7.80 -38.14 4.49
C PHE A 580 -8.80 -38.53 3.40
N GLU A 581 -8.69 -39.76 2.89
CA GLU A 581 -9.55 -40.27 1.80
C GLU A 581 -11.03 -40.28 2.19
N GLU A 582 -11.33 -40.74 3.41
CA GLU A 582 -12.67 -40.78 3.98
C GLU A 582 -13.27 -39.37 4.07
N VAL A 583 -12.54 -38.43 4.66
CA VAL A 583 -13.01 -37.05 4.85
C VAL A 583 -13.17 -36.34 3.51
N ALA A 584 -12.20 -36.49 2.60
CA ALA A 584 -12.25 -35.91 1.26
C ALA A 584 -13.48 -36.40 0.46
N GLY A 585 -13.80 -37.70 0.52
CA GLY A 585 -14.93 -38.31 -0.21
C GLY A 585 -16.31 -38.08 0.42
N SER A 586 -16.36 -37.65 1.68
CA SER A 586 -17.63 -37.48 2.42
C SER A 586 -18.40 -36.20 2.08
N SER A 587 -17.75 -35.19 1.49
CA SER A 587 -18.27 -33.83 1.37
C SER A 587 -18.08 -33.25 -0.04
N VAL A 588 -18.94 -32.30 -0.42
CA VAL A 588 -18.72 -31.46 -1.59
C VAL A 588 -17.79 -30.32 -1.17
N TRP A 589 -16.59 -30.26 -1.75
CA TRP A 589 -15.59 -29.24 -1.43
C TRP A 589 -15.67 -28.05 -2.39
N HIS A 590 -15.17 -26.88 -1.96
CA HIS A 590 -14.81 -25.88 -2.95
C HIS A 590 -13.65 -26.42 -3.80
N PRO A 591 -13.69 -26.31 -5.14
CA PRO A 591 -12.65 -26.93 -5.97
C PRO A 591 -11.23 -26.41 -5.72
N ASP A 592 -11.09 -25.14 -5.31
CA ASP A 592 -9.79 -24.57 -4.93
C ASP A 592 -9.22 -25.17 -3.66
N GLU A 593 -10.07 -25.47 -2.68
CA GLU A 593 -9.71 -26.16 -1.44
C GLU A 593 -9.19 -27.55 -1.80
N LEU A 594 -9.99 -28.38 -2.48
CA LEU A 594 -9.59 -29.75 -2.80
C LEU A 594 -8.27 -29.81 -3.61
N LEU A 595 -8.10 -28.93 -4.60
CA LEU A 595 -6.85 -28.83 -5.36
C LEU A 595 -5.66 -28.41 -4.50
N ALA A 596 -5.85 -27.47 -3.56
CA ALA A 596 -4.79 -27.04 -2.66
C ALA A 596 -4.42 -28.13 -1.63
N ALA A 597 -5.38 -28.95 -1.18
CA ALA A 597 -5.09 -29.99 -0.19
C ALA A 597 -4.26 -31.10 -0.82
N VAL A 598 -4.61 -31.51 -2.05
CA VAL A 598 -3.93 -32.61 -2.73
C VAL A 598 -2.56 -32.18 -3.28
N GLY A 599 -2.40 -30.91 -3.67
CA GLY A 599 -1.16 -30.41 -4.27
C GLY A 599 -0.83 -31.19 -5.56
N ASP A 600 0.39 -31.70 -5.67
CA ASP A 600 0.86 -32.49 -6.81
C ASP A 600 0.48 -33.98 -6.75
N SER A 601 -0.23 -34.40 -5.71
CA SER A 601 -0.62 -35.81 -5.52
C SER A 601 -1.82 -36.20 -6.38
N ALA A 602 -2.10 -37.50 -6.50
CA ALA A 602 -3.32 -37.97 -7.15
C ALA A 602 -4.56 -37.57 -6.33
N LEU A 603 -5.59 -37.05 -7.00
CA LEU A 603 -6.88 -36.73 -6.40
C LEU A 603 -7.62 -38.03 -6.03
N PRO A 604 -8.15 -38.16 -4.81
CA PRO A 604 -9.11 -39.20 -4.45
C PRO A 604 -10.28 -39.24 -5.43
N GLY A 605 -10.55 -40.41 -6.02
CA GLY A 605 -11.66 -40.59 -6.97
C GLY A 605 -13.01 -40.18 -6.38
N ALA A 606 -13.30 -40.63 -5.15
CA ALA A 606 -14.55 -40.29 -4.45
C ALA A 606 -14.70 -38.77 -4.20
N ALA A 607 -13.63 -38.07 -3.80
CA ALA A 607 -13.66 -36.63 -3.57
C ALA A 607 -13.84 -35.86 -4.89
N ALA A 608 -13.17 -36.29 -5.96
CA ALA A 608 -13.29 -35.72 -7.28
C ALA A 608 -14.71 -35.88 -7.83
N VAL A 609 -15.29 -37.09 -7.79
CA VAL A 609 -16.67 -37.36 -8.26
C VAL A 609 -17.67 -36.47 -7.55
N ARG A 610 -17.66 -36.47 -6.21
CA ARG A 610 -18.63 -35.70 -5.41
C ARG A 610 -18.52 -34.20 -5.64
N THR A 611 -17.29 -33.68 -5.72
CA THR A 611 -17.04 -32.25 -5.98
C THR A 611 -17.39 -31.86 -7.42
N LEU A 612 -17.07 -32.69 -8.41
CA LEU A 612 -17.43 -32.46 -9.81
C LEU A 612 -18.96 -32.45 -10.00
N ALA A 613 -19.70 -33.31 -9.30
CA ALA A 613 -21.15 -33.31 -9.34
C ALA A 613 -21.79 -32.15 -8.55
N GLY A 614 -21.28 -31.85 -7.35
CA GLY A 614 -21.94 -30.95 -6.38
C GLY A 614 -21.46 -29.50 -6.32
N ALA A 615 -20.28 -29.17 -6.85
CA ALA A 615 -19.75 -27.80 -6.73
C ALA A 615 -20.39 -26.81 -7.73
N PRO A 616 -20.52 -25.52 -7.38
CA PRO A 616 -20.97 -24.48 -8.31
C PRO A 616 -19.92 -24.20 -9.41
N PRO A 617 -20.35 -23.75 -10.60
CA PRO A 617 -19.44 -23.37 -11.68
C PRO A 617 -18.43 -22.30 -11.24
N SER A 618 -17.15 -22.59 -11.44
CA SER A 618 -16.03 -21.68 -11.14
C SER A 618 -14.82 -22.02 -12.02
N ALA A 619 -13.87 -21.09 -12.15
CA ALA A 619 -12.60 -21.37 -12.82
C ALA A 619 -11.81 -22.48 -12.11
N ALA A 620 -11.96 -22.61 -10.79
CA ALA A 620 -11.39 -23.70 -10.01
C ALA A 620 -12.01 -25.06 -10.36
N LEU A 621 -13.33 -25.12 -10.57
CA LEU A 621 -14.01 -26.35 -11.00
C LEU A 621 -13.54 -26.80 -12.38
N GLU A 622 -13.33 -25.85 -13.30
CA GLU A 622 -12.80 -26.16 -14.62
C GLU A 622 -11.38 -26.70 -14.55
N ARG A 623 -10.51 -26.09 -13.72
CA ARG A 623 -9.16 -26.61 -13.45
C ARG A 623 -9.22 -28.02 -12.84
N LEU A 624 -10.09 -28.26 -11.87
CA LEU A 624 -10.29 -29.59 -11.27
C LEU A 624 -10.68 -30.63 -12.34
N ALA A 625 -11.66 -30.31 -13.18
CA ALA A 625 -12.08 -31.20 -14.26
C ALA A 625 -10.96 -31.47 -15.28
N GLN A 626 -10.18 -30.46 -15.67
CA GLN A 626 -9.01 -30.64 -16.54
C GLN A 626 -7.93 -31.51 -15.88
N THR A 627 -7.66 -31.33 -14.58
CA THR A 627 -6.71 -32.16 -13.83
C THR A 627 -7.15 -33.62 -13.81
N VAL A 628 -8.43 -33.88 -13.56
CA VAL A 628 -8.99 -35.24 -13.59
C VAL A 628 -8.87 -35.88 -14.97
N LEU A 629 -9.22 -35.15 -16.04
CA LEU A 629 -9.09 -35.65 -17.42
C LEU A 629 -7.63 -35.94 -17.80
N ARG A 630 -6.67 -35.12 -17.36
CA ARG A 630 -5.23 -35.33 -17.62
C ARG A 630 -4.67 -36.51 -16.84
N ALA A 631 -5.07 -36.64 -15.56
CA ALA A 631 -4.60 -37.72 -14.70
C ALA A 631 -5.17 -39.07 -15.16
N ASN A 632 -6.45 -39.11 -15.55
CA ASN A 632 -7.14 -40.30 -16.06
C ASN A 632 -6.98 -41.54 -15.16
N ASN A 633 -7.11 -41.34 -13.85
CA ASN A 633 -6.90 -42.38 -12.84
C ASN A 633 -8.21 -43.02 -12.32
N ASP A 634 -9.36 -42.40 -12.58
CA ASP A 634 -10.69 -42.87 -12.15
C ASP A 634 -11.72 -42.58 -13.24
N ASP A 635 -12.28 -43.64 -13.84
CA ASP A 635 -13.21 -43.54 -14.97
C ASP A 635 -14.51 -42.78 -14.61
N VAL A 636 -14.99 -42.91 -13.37
CA VAL A 636 -16.21 -42.22 -12.90
C VAL A 636 -15.93 -40.73 -12.78
N ALA A 637 -14.79 -40.35 -12.20
CA ALA A 637 -14.37 -38.96 -12.12
C ALA A 637 -14.16 -38.35 -13.52
N VAL A 638 -13.57 -39.09 -14.46
CA VAL A 638 -13.37 -38.68 -15.87
C VAL A 638 -14.71 -38.43 -16.56
N ALA A 639 -15.69 -39.32 -16.38
CA ALA A 639 -17.02 -39.13 -16.94
C ALA A 639 -17.70 -37.87 -16.36
N CYS A 640 -17.60 -37.62 -15.05
CA CYS A 640 -18.12 -36.39 -14.42
C CYS A 640 -17.38 -35.13 -14.91
N ALA A 641 -16.07 -35.20 -15.09
CA ALA A 641 -15.26 -34.09 -15.60
C ALA A 641 -15.68 -33.72 -17.03
N ALA A 642 -16.00 -34.71 -17.87
CA ALA A 642 -16.49 -34.47 -19.22
C ALA A 642 -17.79 -33.63 -19.25
N VAL A 643 -18.72 -33.88 -18.32
CA VAL A 643 -19.96 -33.07 -18.18
C VAL A 643 -19.64 -31.61 -17.86
N ARG A 644 -18.57 -31.34 -17.08
CA ARG A 644 -18.17 -29.97 -16.70
C ARG A 644 -17.40 -29.22 -17.78
N ILE A 645 -16.67 -29.94 -18.63
CA ILE A 645 -15.82 -29.36 -19.68
C ILE A 645 -16.62 -29.11 -20.96
N PHE A 646 -17.37 -30.10 -21.43
CA PHE A 646 -18.06 -30.00 -22.71
C PHE A 646 -19.44 -29.36 -22.54
N ASP A 647 -19.74 -28.36 -23.36
CA ASP A 647 -21.12 -27.93 -23.53
C ASP A 647 -21.88 -28.87 -24.49
N PRO A 648 -23.23 -28.88 -24.46
CA PRO A 648 -24.03 -29.75 -25.31
C PRO A 648 -23.84 -29.60 -26.83
N ARG A 649 -23.51 -28.39 -27.31
CA ARG A 649 -23.22 -28.19 -28.74
C ARG A 649 -21.89 -28.87 -29.09
N GLY A 650 -20.84 -28.58 -28.33
CA GLY A 650 -19.53 -29.19 -28.49
C GLY A 650 -19.56 -30.71 -28.38
N TRP A 651 -20.39 -31.25 -27.47
CA TRP A 651 -20.62 -32.70 -27.33
C TRP A 651 -21.16 -33.35 -28.62
N ILE A 652 -22.06 -32.67 -29.34
CA ILE A 652 -22.60 -33.14 -30.62
C ILE A 652 -21.59 -32.94 -31.75
N GLU A 653 -21.03 -31.73 -31.87
CA GLU A 653 -20.13 -31.35 -32.98
C GLU A 653 -18.83 -32.18 -32.98
N GLN A 654 -18.33 -32.58 -31.81
CA GLN A 654 -17.16 -33.47 -31.68
C GLN A 654 -17.51 -34.96 -31.87
N GLY A 655 -18.79 -35.30 -32.07
CA GLY A 655 -19.25 -36.67 -32.27
C GLY A 655 -19.30 -37.52 -30.99
N TYR A 656 -19.21 -36.92 -29.80
CA TYR A 656 -19.21 -37.62 -28.52
C TYR A 656 -20.57 -38.22 -28.16
N ALA A 657 -21.65 -37.63 -28.66
CA ALA A 657 -22.99 -38.22 -28.56
C ALA A 657 -23.06 -39.63 -29.19
N ALA A 658 -22.27 -39.93 -30.22
CA ALA A 658 -22.23 -41.25 -30.85
C ALA A 658 -21.10 -42.14 -30.31
N SER A 659 -19.96 -41.56 -29.94
CA SER A 659 -18.73 -42.31 -29.61
C SER A 659 -18.53 -42.56 -28.11
N HIS A 660 -18.91 -41.63 -27.23
CA HIS A 660 -18.62 -41.68 -25.79
C HIS A 660 -19.86 -41.92 -24.93
N GLN A 661 -21.03 -41.52 -25.41
CA GLN A 661 -22.31 -41.58 -24.69
C GLN A 661 -22.60 -42.96 -24.09
N SER A 662 -22.46 -44.03 -24.88
CA SER A 662 -22.70 -45.41 -24.42
C SER A 662 -21.75 -45.87 -23.31
N ALA A 663 -20.49 -45.42 -23.34
CA ALA A 663 -19.49 -45.77 -22.34
C ALA A 663 -19.67 -44.98 -21.04
N TYR A 664 -20.09 -43.71 -21.14
CA TYR A 664 -20.20 -42.83 -19.98
C TYR A 664 -21.53 -42.95 -19.22
N ALA A 665 -22.62 -43.38 -19.88
CA ALA A 665 -23.91 -43.56 -19.23
C ALA A 665 -23.86 -44.39 -17.92
N PRO A 666 -23.25 -45.60 -17.87
CA PRO A 666 -23.16 -46.36 -16.63
C PRO A 666 -22.23 -45.72 -15.57
N LEU A 667 -21.26 -44.91 -15.98
CA LEU A 667 -20.35 -44.19 -15.07
C LEU A 667 -21.07 -43.00 -14.42
N TRP A 668 -21.88 -42.27 -15.18
CA TRP A 668 -22.72 -41.21 -14.64
C TRP A 668 -23.77 -41.75 -13.67
N GLU A 669 -24.34 -42.93 -13.94
CA GLU A 669 -25.26 -43.57 -13.00
C GLU A 669 -24.57 -43.86 -11.66
N ARG A 670 -23.39 -44.49 -11.68
CA ARG A 670 -22.58 -44.73 -10.48
C ARG A 670 -22.24 -43.45 -9.72
N ALA A 671 -21.95 -42.36 -10.43
CA ALA A 671 -21.66 -41.06 -9.82
C ALA A 671 -22.88 -40.45 -9.11
N LEU A 672 -24.07 -40.60 -9.69
CA LEU A 672 -25.32 -40.16 -9.08
C LEU A 672 -25.68 -41.00 -7.85
N GLU A 673 -25.48 -42.32 -7.92
CA GLU A 673 -25.68 -43.24 -6.78
C GLU A 673 -24.74 -42.90 -5.61
N SER A 674 -23.45 -42.61 -5.88
CA SER A 674 -22.48 -42.29 -4.83
C SER A 674 -22.66 -40.90 -4.22
N THR A 675 -23.06 -39.92 -5.05
CA THR A 675 -23.20 -38.52 -4.61
C THR A 675 -24.54 -38.29 -3.92
N GLY A 676 -25.60 -38.95 -4.40
CA GLY A 676 -26.99 -38.64 -4.10
C GLY A 676 -27.51 -37.50 -4.97
N THR A 677 -28.72 -37.63 -5.51
CA THR A 677 -29.32 -36.61 -6.41
C THR A 677 -29.47 -35.23 -5.77
N ASP A 678 -29.69 -35.19 -4.45
CA ASP A 678 -29.86 -33.94 -3.69
C ASP A 678 -28.56 -33.14 -3.54
N ALA A 679 -27.40 -33.79 -3.65
CA ALA A 679 -26.09 -33.16 -3.55
C ALA A 679 -25.53 -32.72 -4.92
N VAL A 680 -26.26 -32.99 -6.02
CA VAL A 680 -25.86 -32.60 -7.38
C VAL A 680 -26.19 -31.13 -7.61
N HIS A 681 -25.22 -30.36 -8.11
CA HIS A 681 -25.44 -28.96 -8.41
C HIS A 681 -26.30 -28.80 -9.67
N ARG A 682 -27.22 -27.81 -9.66
CA ARG A 682 -28.12 -27.50 -10.79
C ARG A 682 -27.43 -27.44 -12.16
N ASP A 683 -26.28 -26.78 -12.28
CA ASP A 683 -25.52 -26.72 -13.56
C ASP A 683 -25.09 -28.11 -14.06
N PHE A 684 -24.62 -28.99 -13.17
CA PHE A 684 -24.27 -30.36 -13.55
C PHE A 684 -25.52 -31.14 -13.94
N ALA A 685 -26.58 -31.01 -13.15
CA ALA A 685 -27.86 -31.67 -13.40
C ALA A 685 -28.46 -31.27 -14.76
N VAL A 686 -28.53 -29.97 -15.05
CA VAL A 686 -29.03 -29.45 -16.34
C VAL A 686 -28.23 -30.03 -17.51
N ARG A 687 -26.89 -30.02 -17.43
CA ARG A 687 -26.04 -30.54 -18.51
C ARG A 687 -26.22 -32.04 -18.71
N LEU A 688 -26.25 -32.80 -17.62
CA LEU A 688 -26.43 -34.25 -17.68
C LEU A 688 -27.81 -34.61 -18.24
N VAL A 689 -28.87 -33.89 -17.83
CA VAL A 689 -30.24 -34.03 -18.37
C VAL A 689 -30.28 -33.66 -19.86
N THR A 690 -29.61 -32.60 -20.29
CA THR A 690 -29.52 -32.25 -21.72
C THR A 690 -28.75 -33.30 -22.51
N PHE A 691 -27.65 -33.85 -21.98
CA PHE A 691 -26.93 -34.96 -22.61
C PHE A 691 -27.79 -36.21 -22.70
N ALA A 692 -28.59 -36.52 -21.67
CA ALA A 692 -29.55 -37.62 -21.68
C ALA A 692 -30.61 -37.45 -22.78
N ALA A 693 -31.16 -36.24 -22.95
CA ALA A 693 -32.09 -35.95 -24.05
C ALA A 693 -31.42 -36.08 -25.43
N ILE A 694 -30.20 -35.58 -25.60
CA ILE A 694 -29.42 -35.75 -26.85
C ILE A 694 -29.19 -37.23 -27.14
N ALA A 695 -28.83 -38.01 -26.12
CA ALA A 695 -28.63 -39.45 -26.22
C ALA A 695 -29.91 -40.16 -26.65
N LEU A 696 -31.04 -39.84 -26.02
CA LEU A 696 -32.35 -40.39 -26.37
C LEU A 696 -32.72 -40.05 -27.82
N ALA A 697 -32.50 -38.81 -28.27
CA ALA A 697 -32.69 -38.42 -29.67
C ALA A 697 -31.76 -39.17 -30.65
N ALA A 698 -30.56 -39.54 -30.21
CA ALA A 698 -29.59 -40.31 -30.99
C ALA A 698 -29.80 -41.83 -30.92
N GLY A 699 -30.73 -42.33 -30.08
CA GLY A 699 -30.93 -43.76 -29.83
C GLY A 699 -29.81 -44.41 -28.98
N GLN A 700 -29.17 -43.62 -28.12
CA GLN A 700 -28.09 -44.03 -27.22
C GLN A 700 -28.60 -44.12 -25.77
N PRO A 701 -27.99 -44.96 -24.91
CA PRO A 701 -28.39 -45.04 -23.51
C PRO A 701 -28.03 -43.75 -22.75
N TYR A 702 -28.80 -43.49 -21.69
CA TYR A 702 -28.57 -42.41 -20.74
C TYR A 702 -28.76 -42.94 -19.30
N PRO A 703 -28.15 -42.30 -18.28
CA PRO A 703 -28.26 -42.74 -16.89
C PRO A 703 -29.71 -42.59 -16.40
N PRO A 704 -30.39 -43.67 -15.94
CA PRO A 704 -31.76 -43.60 -15.45
C PRO A 704 -31.97 -42.56 -14.34
N SER A 705 -31.01 -42.37 -13.43
CA SER A 705 -31.13 -41.38 -12.36
C SER A 705 -31.15 -39.93 -12.86
N SER A 706 -30.79 -39.66 -14.13
CA SER A 706 -30.99 -38.32 -14.72
C SER A 706 -32.46 -37.94 -14.86
N ALA A 707 -33.37 -38.91 -14.96
CA ALA A 707 -34.82 -38.72 -14.89
C ALA A 707 -35.24 -38.01 -13.61
N LEU A 708 -34.68 -38.43 -12.47
CA LEU A 708 -35.02 -37.92 -11.16
C LEU A 708 -34.59 -36.46 -11.00
N LEU A 709 -33.50 -36.05 -11.65
CA LEU A 709 -33.04 -34.66 -11.65
C LEU A 709 -34.03 -33.69 -12.31
N THR A 710 -34.89 -34.19 -13.20
CA THR A 710 -35.94 -33.37 -13.84
C THR A 710 -37.10 -33.03 -12.90
N ALA A 711 -37.19 -33.70 -11.74
CA ALA A 711 -38.19 -33.39 -10.73
C ALA A 711 -38.04 -31.95 -10.20
N GLU A 712 -36.83 -31.37 -10.26
CA GLU A 712 -36.63 -29.94 -10.01
C GLU A 712 -37.08 -29.13 -11.24
N PRO A 713 -38.16 -28.31 -11.17
CA PRO A 713 -38.73 -27.65 -12.35
C PRO A 713 -37.74 -26.72 -13.07
N ARG A 714 -36.81 -26.17 -12.29
CA ARG A 714 -35.74 -25.28 -12.75
C ARG A 714 -34.65 -26.00 -13.54
N VAL A 715 -34.39 -27.28 -13.26
CA VAL A 715 -33.47 -28.12 -14.03
C VAL A 715 -34.12 -28.46 -15.36
N ALA A 716 -35.37 -28.93 -15.34
CA ALA A 716 -36.12 -29.28 -16.55
C ALA A 716 -36.27 -28.08 -17.51
N ALA A 717 -36.64 -26.90 -16.98
CA ALA A 717 -36.83 -25.70 -17.79
C ALA A 717 -35.52 -25.20 -18.45
N ASP A 718 -34.40 -25.19 -17.72
CA ASP A 718 -33.11 -24.78 -18.28
C ASP A 718 -32.57 -25.80 -19.29
N ALA A 719 -32.74 -27.09 -19.01
CA ALA A 719 -32.37 -28.16 -19.94
C ALA A 719 -33.20 -28.08 -21.23
N PHE A 720 -34.48 -27.71 -21.13
CA PHE A 720 -35.34 -27.45 -22.29
C PHE A 720 -34.86 -26.24 -23.08
N GLY A 721 -34.51 -25.15 -22.41
CA GLY A 721 -33.90 -23.98 -23.07
C GLY A 721 -32.63 -24.34 -23.85
N GLN A 722 -31.75 -25.17 -23.29
CA GLN A 722 -30.54 -25.65 -23.99
C GLN A 722 -30.90 -26.55 -25.19
N LEU A 723 -31.84 -27.48 -25.03
CA LEU A 723 -32.31 -28.35 -26.10
C LEU A 723 -32.94 -27.55 -27.26
N ALA A 724 -33.80 -26.56 -26.94
CA ALA A 724 -34.43 -25.68 -27.90
C ALA A 724 -33.38 -24.86 -28.69
N ALA A 725 -32.37 -24.32 -28.01
CA ALA A 725 -31.28 -23.59 -28.66
C ALA A 725 -30.47 -24.46 -29.64
N LEU A 726 -30.22 -25.73 -29.30
CA LEU A 726 -29.55 -26.68 -30.22
C LEU A 726 -30.42 -26.98 -31.45
N LEU A 727 -31.74 -27.07 -31.28
CA LEU A 727 -32.70 -27.30 -32.35
C LEU A 727 -32.83 -26.07 -33.26
N ASP A 728 -32.93 -24.87 -32.70
CA ASP A 728 -33.04 -23.63 -33.47
C ASP A 728 -31.72 -23.33 -34.21
N GLY A 729 -30.59 -23.68 -33.61
CA GLY A 729 -29.26 -23.59 -34.23
C GLY A 729 -28.93 -24.69 -35.24
N TYR A 730 -29.86 -25.61 -35.53
CA TYR A 730 -29.67 -26.77 -36.43
C TYR A 730 -28.51 -27.70 -36.04
N VAL A 731 -28.04 -27.65 -34.78
CA VAL A 731 -27.00 -28.55 -34.25
C VAL A 731 -27.59 -29.91 -33.93
N LEU A 732 -28.74 -29.93 -33.25
CA LEU A 732 -29.48 -31.16 -33.00
C LEU A 732 -30.48 -31.40 -34.14
N ASN A 733 -30.48 -32.63 -34.68
CA ASN A 733 -31.39 -32.99 -35.75
C ASN A 733 -32.85 -33.01 -35.27
N ALA A 734 -33.63 -32.02 -35.69
CA ALA A 734 -35.04 -31.91 -35.37
C ALA A 734 -35.86 -33.13 -35.81
N MET A 735 -35.47 -33.81 -36.89
CA MET A 735 -36.17 -35.02 -37.34
C MET A 735 -35.99 -36.19 -36.37
N SER A 736 -34.83 -36.29 -35.70
CA SER A 736 -34.58 -37.30 -34.67
C SER A 736 -35.43 -37.05 -33.42
N VAL A 737 -35.53 -35.79 -32.97
CA VAL A 737 -36.39 -35.42 -31.83
C VAL A 737 -37.86 -35.70 -32.13
N LEU A 738 -38.34 -35.32 -33.33
CA LEU A 738 -39.70 -35.64 -33.78
C LEU A 738 -39.96 -37.15 -33.90
N ALA A 739 -38.95 -37.93 -34.29
CA ALA A 739 -39.07 -39.39 -34.38
C ALA A 739 -39.26 -40.04 -33.00
N VAL A 740 -38.46 -39.65 -32.00
CA VAL A 740 -38.62 -40.14 -30.63
C VAL A 740 -39.97 -39.72 -30.05
N ALA A 741 -40.37 -38.46 -30.23
CA ALA A 741 -41.67 -37.97 -29.81
C ALA A 741 -42.84 -38.71 -30.50
N ALA A 742 -42.71 -39.01 -31.79
CA ALA A 742 -43.71 -39.79 -32.54
C ALA A 742 -43.77 -41.26 -32.08
N LEU A 743 -42.65 -41.84 -31.64
CA LEU A 743 -42.64 -43.17 -31.01
C LEU A 743 -43.40 -43.15 -29.69
N ARG A 744 -43.16 -42.16 -28.83
CA ARG A 744 -43.95 -41.97 -27.59
C ARG A 744 -45.44 -41.80 -27.90
N PHE A 745 -45.79 -40.94 -28.85
CA PHE A 745 -47.18 -40.72 -29.28
C PHE A 745 -47.84 -41.99 -29.83
N ALA A 746 -47.09 -42.86 -30.52
CA ALA A 746 -47.60 -44.13 -31.02
C ALA A 746 -48.03 -45.08 -29.89
N HIS A 747 -47.28 -45.08 -28.78
CA HIS A 747 -47.50 -45.97 -27.64
C HIS A 747 -48.57 -45.43 -26.69
N ASN A 748 -48.51 -44.15 -26.35
CA ASN A 748 -49.27 -43.58 -25.24
C ASN A 748 -50.41 -42.63 -25.68
N GLY A 749 -50.51 -42.33 -26.99
CA GLY A 749 -51.46 -41.34 -27.48
C GLY A 749 -51.16 -39.94 -26.96
N ASP A 750 -52.20 -39.20 -26.59
CA ASP A 750 -52.12 -37.81 -26.10
C ASP A 750 -52.32 -37.70 -24.58
N ASP A 751 -52.23 -38.81 -23.85
CA ASP A 751 -52.46 -38.81 -22.41
C ASP A 751 -51.23 -38.26 -21.66
N PRO A 752 -51.32 -37.07 -21.03
CA PRO A 752 -50.22 -36.51 -20.25
C PRO A 752 -49.93 -37.31 -18.97
N ALA A 753 -50.83 -38.17 -18.51
CA ALA A 753 -50.62 -39.02 -17.32
C ALA A 753 -49.76 -40.27 -17.59
N ALA A 754 -49.40 -40.53 -18.86
CA ALA A 754 -48.58 -41.68 -19.28
C ALA A 754 -47.07 -41.36 -19.37
N VAL A 755 -46.58 -40.31 -18.70
CA VAL A 755 -45.15 -39.95 -18.66
C VAL A 755 -44.39 -40.99 -17.85
N THR A 756 -43.48 -41.71 -18.49
CA THR A 756 -42.67 -42.77 -17.86
C THR A 756 -41.32 -42.26 -17.33
N ASP A 757 -40.78 -41.18 -17.92
CA ASP A 757 -39.52 -40.56 -17.51
C ASP A 757 -39.53 -39.05 -17.86
N GLY A 758 -39.00 -38.18 -16.99
CA GLY A 758 -38.90 -36.75 -17.25
C GLY A 758 -37.95 -36.36 -18.40
N ILE A 759 -37.02 -37.23 -18.82
CA ILE A 759 -36.23 -37.05 -20.05
C ILE A 759 -37.12 -37.18 -21.30
N GLU A 760 -38.08 -38.09 -21.30
CA GLU A 760 -39.04 -38.23 -22.40
C GLU A 760 -39.97 -37.03 -22.50
N GLU A 761 -40.31 -36.41 -21.37
CA GLU A 761 -41.07 -35.17 -21.33
C GLU A 761 -40.27 -34.00 -21.90
N LEU A 762 -38.96 -33.94 -21.60
CA LEU A 762 -38.08 -32.94 -22.20
C LEU A 762 -37.99 -33.06 -23.73
N ILE A 763 -37.91 -34.28 -24.26
CA ILE A 763 -37.95 -34.53 -25.72
C ILE A 763 -39.30 -34.13 -26.32
N TRP A 764 -40.40 -34.39 -25.61
CA TRP A 764 -41.72 -33.98 -26.05
C TRP A 764 -41.87 -32.46 -26.13
N GLN A 765 -41.37 -31.73 -25.13
CA GLN A 765 -41.29 -30.27 -25.17
C GLN A 765 -40.45 -29.78 -26.36
N GLY A 766 -39.31 -30.42 -26.63
CA GLY A 766 -38.47 -30.16 -27.82
C GLY A 766 -39.20 -30.37 -29.14
N ALA A 767 -39.97 -31.45 -29.25
CA ALA A 767 -40.80 -31.72 -30.44
C ALA A 767 -41.90 -30.66 -30.63
N ARG A 768 -42.57 -30.24 -29.55
CA ARG A 768 -43.57 -29.16 -29.57
C ARG A 768 -42.95 -27.83 -30.01
N HIS A 769 -41.75 -27.53 -29.53
CA HIS A 769 -40.97 -26.35 -29.96
C HIS A 769 -40.72 -26.38 -31.47
N VAL A 770 -40.18 -27.48 -32.00
CA VAL A 770 -39.92 -27.65 -33.45
C VAL A 770 -41.19 -27.47 -34.28
N MET A 771 -42.31 -28.08 -33.86
CA MET A 771 -43.59 -27.96 -34.58
C MET A 771 -44.14 -26.53 -34.58
N ALA A 772 -43.83 -25.74 -33.56
CA ALA A 772 -44.27 -24.36 -33.44
C ALA A 772 -43.34 -23.37 -34.16
N THR A 773 -42.02 -23.58 -34.11
CA THR A 773 -41.03 -22.61 -34.64
C THR A 773 -40.64 -22.87 -36.09
N ARG A 774 -40.72 -24.12 -36.56
CA ARG A 774 -40.32 -24.47 -37.94
C ARG A 774 -41.48 -24.39 -38.92
N ARG A 775 -41.16 -24.00 -40.16
CA ARG A 775 -42.14 -24.02 -41.26
C ARG A 775 -42.51 -25.48 -41.59
N PRO A 776 -43.79 -25.81 -41.82
CA PRO A 776 -44.23 -27.18 -42.10
C PRO A 776 -43.48 -27.84 -43.27
N GLU A 777 -43.08 -27.05 -44.28
CA GLU A 777 -42.37 -27.53 -45.47
C GLU A 777 -40.93 -27.98 -45.16
N SER A 778 -40.36 -27.54 -44.04
CA SER A 778 -39.00 -27.93 -43.60
C SER A 778 -38.97 -29.25 -42.83
N ILE A 779 -40.14 -29.83 -42.51
CA ILE A 779 -40.25 -31.10 -41.78
C ILE A 779 -40.46 -32.24 -42.77
N ASP A 780 -39.40 -33.03 -43.01
CA ASP A 780 -39.48 -34.19 -43.88
C ASP A 780 -40.05 -35.40 -43.13
N ILE A 781 -41.35 -35.63 -43.35
CA ILE A 781 -42.11 -36.75 -42.78
C ILE A 781 -41.46 -38.11 -43.12
N GLY A 782 -40.86 -38.25 -44.30
CA GLY A 782 -40.16 -39.46 -44.72
C GLY A 782 -38.92 -39.73 -43.88
N VAL A 783 -38.11 -38.69 -43.61
CA VAL A 783 -36.92 -38.78 -42.77
C VAL A 783 -37.27 -39.08 -41.31
N VAL A 784 -38.35 -38.48 -40.78
CA VAL A 784 -38.86 -38.80 -39.43
C VAL A 784 -39.29 -40.27 -39.35
N ALA A 785 -40.10 -40.75 -40.29
CA ALA A 785 -40.58 -42.13 -40.31
C ALA A 785 -39.46 -43.17 -40.50
N ALA A 786 -38.44 -42.84 -41.32
CA ALA A 786 -37.25 -43.68 -41.47
C ALA A 786 -36.39 -43.69 -40.20
N THR A 787 -36.31 -42.57 -39.48
CA THR A 787 -35.61 -42.51 -38.19
C THR A 787 -36.35 -43.29 -37.10
N MET A 788 -37.68 -43.24 -37.06
CA MET A 788 -38.50 -44.09 -36.17
C MET A 788 -38.21 -45.58 -36.42
N ALA A 789 -38.23 -46.01 -37.69
CA ALA A 789 -37.95 -47.38 -38.09
C ALA A 789 -36.53 -47.84 -37.68
N ARG A 790 -35.54 -46.94 -37.74
CA ARG A 790 -34.18 -47.21 -37.27
C ARG A 790 -34.11 -47.38 -35.75
N LEU A 791 -34.77 -46.49 -35.00
CA LEU A 791 -34.79 -46.52 -33.53
C LEU A 791 -35.51 -47.77 -32.97
N THR A 792 -36.53 -48.28 -33.68
CA THR A 792 -37.25 -49.51 -33.30
C THR A 792 -36.60 -50.79 -33.84
N GLY A 793 -35.52 -50.68 -34.62
CA GLY A 793 -34.84 -51.85 -35.23
C GLY A 793 -35.62 -52.51 -36.38
N GLU A 794 -36.61 -51.84 -36.97
CA GLU A 794 -37.45 -52.36 -38.07
C GLU A 794 -37.32 -51.51 -39.36
N PRO A 795 -36.19 -51.55 -40.10
CA PRO A 795 -35.93 -50.63 -41.22
C PRO A 795 -36.72 -50.95 -42.52
N ASN A 796 -37.75 -51.80 -42.49
CA ASN A 796 -38.47 -52.21 -43.69
C ASN A 796 -39.44 -51.12 -44.21
N ASP A 797 -39.68 -51.10 -45.53
CA ASP A 797 -40.58 -50.11 -46.17
C ASP A 797 -42.00 -50.12 -45.59
N GLY A 798 -42.46 -51.27 -45.10
CA GLY A 798 -43.76 -51.42 -44.44
C GLY A 798 -43.85 -50.65 -43.12
N ALA A 799 -42.80 -50.71 -42.29
CA ALA A 799 -42.67 -49.99 -41.03
C ALA A 799 -42.60 -48.48 -41.28
N VAL A 800 -41.80 -48.03 -42.25
CA VAL A 800 -41.73 -46.62 -42.64
C VAL A 800 -43.10 -46.08 -43.07
N ARG A 801 -43.88 -46.85 -43.87
CA ARG A 801 -45.25 -46.47 -44.25
C ARG A 801 -46.20 -46.38 -43.04
N ARG A 802 -46.12 -47.33 -42.10
CA ARG A 802 -46.92 -47.29 -40.86
C ARG A 802 -46.56 -46.06 -40.02
N HIS A 803 -45.27 -45.81 -39.80
CA HIS A 803 -44.78 -44.67 -39.04
C HIS A 803 -45.15 -43.33 -39.68
N ARG A 804 -45.17 -43.23 -41.03
CA ARG A 804 -45.63 -42.03 -41.75
C ARG A 804 -47.02 -41.56 -41.32
N LYS A 805 -47.95 -42.50 -41.08
CA LYS A 805 -49.30 -42.20 -40.60
C LYS A 805 -49.29 -41.63 -39.18
N THR A 806 -48.43 -42.15 -38.32
CA THR A 806 -48.25 -41.65 -36.95
C THR A 806 -47.65 -40.24 -36.94
N VAL A 807 -46.62 -39.99 -37.75
CA VAL A 807 -46.00 -38.66 -37.87
C VAL A 807 -47.01 -37.62 -38.37
N LEU A 808 -47.82 -37.96 -39.38
CA LEU A 808 -48.88 -37.07 -39.87
C LEU A 808 -49.91 -36.73 -38.79
N LYS A 809 -50.29 -37.71 -37.95
CA LYS A 809 -51.21 -37.48 -36.82
C LYS A 809 -50.60 -36.58 -35.75
N LEU A 810 -49.31 -36.74 -35.47
CA LEU A 810 -48.58 -35.89 -34.53
C LEU A 810 -48.53 -34.44 -35.03
N LEU A 811 -48.10 -34.21 -36.27
CA LEU A 811 -47.95 -32.88 -36.86
C LEU A 811 -49.29 -32.14 -37.06
N ALA A 812 -50.40 -32.88 -37.22
CA ALA A 812 -51.73 -32.29 -37.32
C ALA A 812 -52.17 -31.61 -36.01
N ARG A 813 -51.58 -31.99 -34.87
CA ARG A 813 -51.75 -31.30 -33.61
C ARG A 813 -50.77 -30.14 -33.61
N ARG A 814 -51.25 -28.91 -33.79
CA ARG A 814 -50.45 -27.69 -33.56
C ARG A 814 -50.64 -27.26 -32.11
N PRO A 815 -49.84 -27.75 -31.16
CA PRO A 815 -49.88 -27.25 -29.80
C PRO A 815 -49.45 -25.77 -29.77
N GLU A 816 -49.96 -25.01 -28.80
CA GLU A 816 -49.37 -23.71 -28.46
C GLU A 816 -47.88 -23.89 -28.17
N ALA A 817 -47.07 -22.96 -28.71
CA ALA A 817 -45.63 -22.97 -28.57
C ALA A 817 -45.24 -22.87 -27.09
N PRO A 818 -44.55 -23.87 -26.50
CA PRO A 818 -43.98 -23.68 -25.18
C PRO A 818 -42.95 -22.55 -25.26
N THR A 819 -43.08 -21.52 -24.43
CA THR A 819 -42.09 -20.44 -24.36
C THR A 819 -40.78 -21.00 -23.82
N ALA A 820 -39.81 -21.25 -24.69
CA ALA A 820 -38.48 -21.65 -24.28
C ALA A 820 -37.85 -20.49 -23.48
N PRO A 821 -37.46 -20.71 -22.21
CA PRO A 821 -36.72 -19.68 -21.48
C PRO A 821 -35.39 -19.42 -22.19
N ILE A 822 -34.96 -18.15 -22.20
CA ILE A 822 -33.62 -17.80 -22.68
C ILE A 822 -32.61 -18.62 -21.87
N ALA A 823 -31.90 -19.54 -22.53
CA ALA A 823 -30.89 -20.37 -21.89
C ALA A 823 -29.79 -19.47 -21.34
N ARG A 824 -29.84 -19.18 -20.03
CA ARG A 824 -28.77 -18.46 -19.32
C ARG A 824 -27.68 -19.46 -18.99
N THR A 825 -26.67 -19.55 -19.83
CA THR A 825 -25.46 -20.34 -19.54
C THR A 825 -24.25 -19.43 -19.36
N ARG A 826 -23.20 -19.89 -18.68
CA ARG A 826 -21.92 -19.16 -18.60
C ARG A 826 -21.24 -18.99 -19.98
N TRP A 827 -21.69 -19.73 -20.99
CA TRP A 827 -21.15 -19.77 -22.35
C TRP A 827 -22.03 -19.03 -23.38
N SER A 828 -23.21 -18.58 -22.98
CA SER A 828 -24.11 -17.77 -23.81
C SER A 828 -23.86 -16.28 -23.56
N ARG A 829 -22.67 -15.81 -23.94
CA ARG A 829 -22.38 -14.39 -24.17
C ARG A 829 -22.31 -14.13 -25.66
#